data_AF-A0A1W9RXD6-F1
#
_entry.id   AF-A0A1W9RXD6-F1
#
_cell.length_a   1.000
_cell.length_b   1.000
_cell.length_c   1.000
_cell.angle_alpha   90.00
_cell.angle_beta   90.00
_cell.angle_gamma   90.00
#
_symmetry.space_group_name_H-M   'P 1'
#
loop_
_entity.id
_entity.type
_entity.pdbx_description
1 polymer ?
#
loop_
_entity_poly.entity_id
_entity_poly.type
_entity_poly.pdbx_seq_one_letter_code
_entity_poly.pdbx_strand_id
1 'polypeptide(L)'
;MRKFLFIIFALTLLSVGVVSATTTFEKIDIARNNLLISQEDAIYYKLLALRCPSRLPAYLIGDTKGREGTAFVRRVMEELDGYSPELRSRIKGLLDRPAGLTRTYNSSGGHFKIHYTTTGENRVPSTEYVHNMGGYLERAYSLIVDTLDYFPPVSDGEAGGDDRTDVYLVDMEDYGVTYIESPGDAEWSDYSAYILIENDFAGFPDNDDPEGRQAGASKVTAAHEFFHTVQAAYDGWERTWWMEMCSVWMEERAYPYVNDYYHYLDFLFDYPQKSLFTSDGEHEYGTAIFNIFNEKKHGIDIIKEIWENCRYETAEEALASSYEAHGSNLPDEVVDFCIWNYFTRVYADPERFYPDGADYPGIRMERTHTVYPVSGMTTVHQPEYLGANYINLRNPIPYVGTFQFSFSGISTVSWKIALIKRDLSGIYSFEYYDVPSSGNTLITVDGFENYYQIIAIIIPTTGRLTGYSYTYAATIGSTEFPPPSNLRGISGRDSMVPLFWTEPSGATPDAYRIYRRIEGLDSFSPIDETPLTHYYDSDVVNDTRYQYVVTALYDSNESGYSNIVTAIPAIGEVVLDTFDIFYDDGVASTYLGSWDSGDIIATRFVADDTIYQYRIVGVSADMYDFAYTGSAHIKAVFYSVGEDTMPDELIAESDPVHTTAFHPELASIDVSELELPLPYNMGIIVGIEYVSGEIGSIPAILVDDQNGVPHYTNYYCYRGTWREHYTFWATPEMTGYNIIRLTVEQYVGIDEEQNTTPNTVSIDAFPNPFNNLSKIRINLPHPADITISIYNLLGEKIDELFSGRKDRGSHIFLWDASNLSTGIYLY
;
A
#
# COMPACT_ATOMS: atom_id res chain seq x y z
N MET A 1 -43.28 55.97 4.88
CA MET A 1 -41.80 55.94 4.92
C MET A 1 -41.32 55.54 6.31
N ARG A 2 -41.07 54.25 6.55
CA ARG A 2 -40.27 53.73 7.67
C ARG A 2 -39.61 52.45 7.15
N LYS A 3 -38.28 52.49 7.03
CA LYS A 3 -37.44 51.42 6.47
C LYS A 3 -37.30 50.29 7.51
N PHE A 4 -37.54 49.07 7.04
CA PHE A 4 -37.23 47.81 7.72
C PHE A 4 -35.70 47.67 7.86
N LEU A 5 -35.22 47.31 9.05
CA LEU A 5 -33.87 46.82 9.28
C LEU A 5 -33.97 45.32 9.56
N PHE A 6 -33.36 44.50 8.70
CA PHE A 6 -33.18 43.07 8.90
C PHE A 6 -32.15 42.84 10.02
N ILE A 7 -32.50 42.01 10.99
CA ILE A 7 -31.56 41.48 11.99
C ILE A 7 -30.87 40.27 11.33
N ILE A 8 -29.57 40.41 11.03
CA ILE A 8 -28.70 39.27 10.70
C ILE A 8 -28.13 38.77 12.03
N PHE A 9 -28.52 37.57 12.44
CA PHE A 9 -27.84 36.81 13.49
C PHE A 9 -26.48 36.36 12.94
N ALA A 10 -25.41 37.01 13.38
CA ALA A 10 -24.06 36.45 13.26
C ALA A 10 -23.95 35.32 14.28
N LEU A 11 -24.06 34.07 13.83
CA LEU A 11 -23.52 32.94 14.58
C LEU A 11 -22.00 33.10 14.56
N THR A 12 -21.43 33.64 15.64
CA THR A 12 -20.03 33.39 15.98
C THR A 12 -19.91 31.91 16.29
N LEU A 13 -19.50 31.13 15.29
CA LEU A 13 -18.76 29.89 15.49
C LEU A 13 -17.53 30.25 16.34
N LEU A 14 -17.65 30.05 17.65
CA LEU A 14 -16.51 29.82 18.51
C LEU A 14 -15.93 28.48 18.07
N SER A 15 -15.11 28.49 17.02
CA SER A 15 -14.01 27.53 16.97
C SER A 15 -13.18 27.83 18.21
N VAL A 16 -13.21 26.93 19.18
CA VAL A 16 -12.13 26.84 20.16
C VAL A 16 -10.93 26.36 19.35
N GLY A 17 -10.34 27.28 18.58
CA GLY A 17 -9.02 27.10 18.05
C GLY A 17 -8.12 26.98 19.26
N VAL A 18 -7.36 25.91 19.31
CA VAL A 18 -6.15 25.89 20.14
C VAL A 18 -5.38 27.13 19.70
N VAL A 19 -5.31 28.14 20.57
CA VAL A 19 -4.40 29.27 20.35
C VAL A 19 -3.02 28.63 20.46
N SER A 20 -2.32 28.48 19.34
CA SER A 20 -0.91 28.08 19.38
C SER A 20 -0.17 29.14 20.19
N ALA A 21 0.73 28.69 21.07
CA ALA A 21 1.62 29.60 21.76
C ALA A 21 2.42 30.38 20.70
N THR A 22 2.62 31.68 20.92
CA THR A 22 3.31 32.56 19.96
C THR A 22 4.63 33.04 20.52
N THR A 23 5.68 33.10 19.69
CA THR A 23 6.98 33.63 20.09
C THR A 23 6.96 35.15 20.21
N THR A 24 7.98 35.72 20.87
CA THR A 24 8.14 37.18 20.92
C THR A 24 8.28 37.80 19.52
N PHE A 25 9.02 37.14 18.61
CA PHE A 25 9.16 37.62 17.24
C PHE A 25 7.85 37.60 16.46
N GLU A 26 7.06 36.54 16.59
CA GLU A 26 5.73 36.43 15.98
C GLU A 26 4.78 37.50 16.51
N LYS A 27 4.75 37.74 17.82
CA LYS A 27 3.92 38.83 18.39
C LYS A 27 4.33 40.20 17.87
N ILE A 28 5.62 40.44 17.68
CA ILE A 28 6.13 41.68 17.06
C ILE A 28 5.65 41.78 15.60
N ASP A 29 5.74 40.71 14.81
CA ASP A 29 5.26 40.71 13.43
C ASP A 29 3.74 40.88 13.33
N ILE A 30 2.97 40.27 14.24
CA ILE A 30 1.51 40.47 14.36
C ILE A 30 1.20 41.93 14.69
N ALA A 31 1.92 42.54 15.64
CA ALA A 31 1.74 43.94 15.99
C ALA A 31 2.06 44.87 14.82
N ARG A 32 3.13 44.59 14.07
CA ARG A 32 3.49 45.31 12.84
C ARG A 32 2.40 45.15 11.78
N ASN A 33 1.97 43.93 11.49
CA ASN A 33 0.98 43.64 10.45
C ASN A 33 -0.38 44.29 10.77
N ASN A 34 -0.71 44.43 12.06
CA ASN A 34 -1.87 45.15 12.55
C ASN A 34 -1.66 46.67 12.68
N LEU A 35 -0.52 47.20 12.20
CA LEU A 35 -0.16 48.61 12.19
C LEU A 35 -0.11 49.25 13.61
N LEU A 36 0.14 48.45 14.65
CA LEU A 36 0.32 48.94 16.03
C LEU A 36 1.71 49.52 16.26
N ILE A 37 2.69 49.04 15.49
CA ILE A 37 4.08 49.50 15.49
C ILE A 37 4.57 49.67 14.05
N SER A 38 5.59 50.50 13.83
CA SER A 38 6.22 50.65 12.51
C SER A 38 7.17 49.49 12.17
N GLN A 39 7.59 49.37 10.90
CA GLN A 39 8.62 48.41 10.49
C GLN A 39 9.95 48.62 11.25
N GLU A 40 10.37 49.88 11.42
CA GLU A 40 11.60 50.20 12.15
C GLU A 40 11.47 49.92 13.65
N ASP A 41 10.29 50.11 14.23
CA ASP A 41 10.03 49.71 15.60
C ASP A 41 10.05 48.20 15.77
N ALA A 42 9.55 47.43 14.80
CA ALA A 42 9.63 45.97 14.82
C ALA A 42 11.10 45.50 14.84
N ILE A 43 11.97 46.06 14.01
CA ILE A 43 13.42 45.76 14.02
C ILE A 43 14.03 46.08 15.39
N TYR A 44 13.76 47.28 15.91
CA TYR A 44 14.27 47.69 17.21
C TYR A 44 13.77 46.78 18.35
N TYR A 45 12.50 46.40 18.37
CA TYR A 45 11.94 45.53 19.40
C TYR A 45 12.48 44.10 19.30
N LYS A 46 12.67 43.55 18.09
CA LYS A 46 13.31 42.24 17.92
C LYS A 46 14.75 42.25 18.44
N LEU A 47 15.52 43.31 18.20
CA LEU A 47 16.85 43.48 18.81
C LEU A 47 16.80 43.63 20.34
N LEU A 48 15.78 44.30 20.91
CA LEU A 48 15.60 44.31 22.36
C LEU A 48 15.30 42.92 22.91
N ALA A 49 14.51 42.12 22.20
CA ALA A 49 14.20 40.75 22.58
C ALA A 49 15.46 39.87 22.66
N LEU A 50 16.46 40.12 21.81
CA LEU A 50 17.73 39.38 21.83
C LEU A 50 18.76 39.89 22.85
N ARG A 51 18.59 41.11 23.37
CA ARG A 51 19.67 41.82 24.09
C ARG A 51 19.31 42.31 25.48
N CYS A 52 18.05 42.64 25.71
CA CYS A 52 17.52 43.16 26.96
C CYS A 52 15.99 43.07 26.97
N PRO A 53 15.42 41.85 27.09
CA PRO A 53 13.98 41.61 27.07
C PRO A 53 13.20 42.47 28.04
N SER A 54 13.77 42.85 29.19
CA SER A 54 13.09 43.71 30.19
C SER A 54 12.66 45.09 29.66
N ARG A 55 13.23 45.53 28.53
CA ARG A 55 12.88 46.80 27.87
C ARG A 55 11.75 46.66 26.85
N LEU A 56 11.26 45.45 26.59
CA LEU A 56 10.12 45.21 25.73
C LEU A 56 8.82 45.67 26.38
N PRO A 57 7.90 46.29 25.60
CA PRO A 57 6.52 46.44 26.02
C PRO A 57 5.89 45.07 26.33
N ALA A 58 5.24 44.92 27.47
CA ALA A 58 4.69 43.64 27.93
C ALA A 58 3.72 42.96 26.94
N TYR A 59 3.03 43.73 26.09
CA TYR A 59 2.09 43.18 25.10
C TYR A 59 2.80 42.57 23.86
N LEU A 60 4.11 42.80 23.71
CA LEU A 60 4.94 42.24 22.64
C LEU A 60 5.69 40.97 23.07
N ILE A 61 5.66 40.62 24.36
CA ILE A 61 6.35 39.44 24.89
C ILE A 61 5.53 38.19 24.56
N GLY A 62 6.19 37.20 23.95
CA GLY A 62 5.66 35.90 23.55
C GLY A 62 5.11 35.07 24.70
N ASP A 63 4.34 34.05 24.35
CA ASP A 63 3.94 32.98 25.28
C ASP A 63 5.04 31.92 25.39
N THR A 64 5.86 31.81 24.34
CA THR A 64 7.05 30.98 24.24
C THR A 64 8.24 31.81 23.78
N LYS A 65 9.44 31.30 24.04
CA LYS A 65 10.70 31.83 23.50
C LYS A 65 10.87 31.34 22.05
N GLY A 66 11.49 32.13 21.18
CA GLY A 66 11.83 31.72 19.81
C GLY A 66 13.10 30.87 19.79
N ARG A 67 13.51 30.41 18.60
CA ARG A 67 14.63 29.46 18.46
C ARG A 67 15.97 30.16 18.30
N GLU A 68 16.12 30.99 17.28
CA GLU A 68 17.38 31.65 16.97
C GLU A 68 17.15 33.10 16.53
N GLY A 69 18.16 33.93 16.77
CA GLY A 69 18.18 35.30 16.26
C GLY A 69 19.20 35.54 15.15
N THR A 70 20.02 34.55 14.77
CA THR A 70 21.17 34.70 13.85
C THR A 70 20.75 35.24 12.49
N ALA A 71 19.82 34.56 11.81
CA ALA A 71 19.24 35.00 10.54
C ALA A 71 18.71 36.45 10.57
N PHE A 72 18.04 36.82 11.65
CA PHE A 72 17.48 38.17 11.83
C PHE A 72 18.58 39.22 12.02
N VAL A 73 19.53 38.99 12.93
CA VAL A 73 20.62 39.92 13.20
C VAL A 73 21.47 40.14 11.97
N ARG A 74 21.77 39.06 11.23
CA ARG A 74 22.53 39.15 9.99
C ARG A 74 21.84 40.04 8.96
N ARG A 75 20.54 39.85 8.75
CA ARG A 75 19.74 40.72 7.86
C ARG A 75 19.78 42.18 8.29
N VAL A 76 19.68 42.45 9.59
CA VAL A 76 19.81 43.82 10.14
C VAL A 76 21.19 44.41 9.84
N MET A 77 22.25 43.60 9.88
CA MET A 77 23.61 44.04 9.58
C MET A 77 23.83 44.27 8.08
N GLU A 78 23.33 43.39 7.20
CA GLU A 78 23.37 43.53 5.74
C GLU A 78 22.67 44.81 5.27
N GLU A 79 21.53 45.13 5.88
CA GLU A 79 20.68 46.27 5.49
C GLU A 79 20.99 47.56 6.28
N LEU A 80 21.98 47.54 7.18
CA LEU A 80 22.21 48.59 8.18
C LEU A 80 22.30 49.99 7.57
N ASP A 81 23.02 50.13 6.44
CA ASP A 81 23.20 51.41 5.74
C ASP A 81 21.93 51.95 5.08
N GLY A 82 20.96 51.08 4.79
CA GLY A 82 19.66 51.42 4.22
C GLY A 82 18.67 51.98 5.24
N TYR A 83 18.90 51.79 6.53
CA TYR A 83 18.00 52.22 7.60
C TYR A 83 18.09 53.72 7.93
N SER A 84 17.00 54.27 8.48
CA SER A 84 16.93 55.68 8.87
C SER A 84 18.06 56.05 9.87
N PRO A 85 18.54 57.30 9.85
CA PRO A 85 19.48 57.78 10.87
C PRO A 85 18.97 57.58 12.30
N GLU A 86 17.65 57.72 12.49
CA GLU A 86 16.98 57.51 13.77
C GLU A 86 17.06 56.05 14.21
N LEU A 87 16.72 55.09 13.34
CA LEU A 87 16.81 53.67 13.65
C LEU A 87 18.26 53.26 13.92
N ARG A 88 19.21 53.63 13.06
CA ARG A 88 20.64 53.35 13.26
C ARG A 88 21.16 53.85 14.60
N SER A 89 20.76 55.07 14.99
CA SER A 89 21.11 55.63 16.31
C SER A 89 20.53 54.81 17.47
N ARG A 90 19.29 54.34 17.33
CA ARG A 90 18.61 53.51 18.35
C ARG A 90 19.23 52.13 18.52
N ILE A 91 19.67 51.50 17.43
CA ILE A 91 20.14 50.09 17.43
C ILE A 91 21.65 49.95 17.62
N LYS A 92 22.43 51.02 17.43
CA LYS A 92 23.91 50.97 17.49
C LYS A 92 24.44 50.20 18.71
N GLY A 93 23.99 50.55 19.91
CA GLY A 93 24.45 49.89 21.14
C GLY A 93 23.89 48.47 21.36
N LEU A 94 22.87 48.07 20.59
CA LEU A 94 22.33 46.70 20.61
C LEU A 94 23.09 45.76 19.67
N LEU A 95 23.91 46.30 18.77
CA LEU A 95 24.77 45.53 17.86
C LEU A 95 26.21 45.38 18.40
N ASP A 96 26.63 46.20 19.36
CA ASP A 96 27.93 46.06 20.04
C ASP A 96 27.99 44.75 20.86
N ARG A 97 29.19 44.22 21.16
CA ARG A 97 29.36 43.08 22.09
C ARG A 97 28.73 43.34 23.47
N PRO A 98 28.15 42.32 24.15
CA PRO A 98 27.54 42.51 25.46
C PRO A 98 28.50 43.06 26.51
N ALA A 99 28.05 44.09 27.23
CA ALA A 99 28.78 44.70 28.33
C ALA A 99 28.16 44.32 29.69
N GLY A 100 28.92 44.48 30.78
CA GLY A 100 28.41 44.26 32.14
C GLY A 100 28.42 42.80 32.62
N LEU A 101 28.95 41.87 31.81
CA LEU A 101 29.25 40.50 32.23
C LEU A 101 30.57 40.52 33.02
N THR A 102 30.47 40.44 34.34
CA THR A 102 31.58 40.74 35.27
C THR A 102 32.57 39.59 35.48
N ARG A 103 32.32 38.42 34.87
CA ARG A 103 33.10 37.20 35.05
C ARG A 103 33.35 36.53 33.71
N THR A 104 34.45 35.77 33.66
CA THR A 104 34.78 34.92 32.52
C THR A 104 35.12 33.51 32.98
N TYR A 105 34.95 32.54 32.10
CA TYR A 105 35.39 31.16 32.24
C TYR A 105 36.02 30.71 30.91
N ASN A 106 37.26 30.22 30.96
CA ASN A 106 37.88 29.61 29.81
C ASN A 106 37.51 28.13 29.82
N SER A 107 36.95 27.63 28.73
CA SER A 107 36.54 26.24 28.61
C SER A 107 37.74 25.29 28.78
N SER A 108 37.47 24.06 29.20
CA SER A 108 38.51 23.09 29.55
C SER A 108 39.35 22.61 28.37
N GLY A 109 38.79 22.61 27.15
CA GLY A 109 39.53 22.30 25.93
C GLY A 109 40.33 23.50 25.40
N GLY A 110 40.01 24.70 25.88
CA GLY A 110 40.77 25.91 25.63
C GLY A 110 40.33 26.69 24.39
N HIS A 111 39.24 26.31 23.74
CA HIS A 111 38.75 26.94 22.50
C HIS A 111 37.80 28.12 22.75
N PHE A 112 37.14 28.18 23.91
CA PHE A 112 36.10 29.16 24.19
C PHE A 112 36.38 30.02 25.42
N LYS A 113 35.95 31.28 25.35
CA LYS A 113 35.90 32.20 26.48
C LYS A 113 34.47 32.61 26.75
N ILE A 114 33.94 32.16 27.88
CA ILE A 114 32.55 32.36 28.26
C ILE A 114 32.44 33.54 29.22
N HIS A 115 31.75 34.60 28.78
CA HIS A 115 31.44 35.80 29.55
C HIS A 115 30.08 35.65 30.23
N TYR A 116 30.01 35.93 31.53
CA TYR A 116 28.78 35.79 32.30
C TYR A 116 28.73 36.74 33.52
N THR A 117 27.57 36.80 34.17
CA THR A 117 27.41 37.46 35.48
C THR A 117 26.56 36.59 36.40
N THR A 118 26.70 36.77 37.72
CA THR A 118 25.89 36.07 38.74
C THR A 118 24.84 36.98 39.38
N THR A 119 24.68 38.19 38.86
CA THR A 119 23.76 39.21 39.37
C THR A 119 23.18 40.03 38.21
N GLY A 120 21.99 40.59 38.41
CA GLY A 120 21.30 41.38 37.39
C GLY A 120 20.38 40.53 36.53
N GLU A 121 20.00 41.09 35.38
CA GLU A 121 19.12 40.48 34.38
C GLU A 121 19.78 39.23 33.77
N ASN A 122 20.98 39.38 33.21
CA ASN A 122 21.81 38.31 32.61
C ASN A 122 22.43 37.32 33.62
N ARG A 123 21.87 37.17 34.82
CA ARG A 123 22.48 36.28 35.83
C ARG A 123 22.35 34.82 35.40
N VAL A 124 23.43 34.07 35.41
CA VAL A 124 23.36 32.61 35.23
C VAL A 124 22.87 31.91 36.50
N PRO A 125 22.24 30.72 36.41
CA PRO A 125 21.74 29.98 37.57
C PRO A 125 22.83 29.57 38.55
N SER A 126 24.00 29.17 38.03
CA SER A 126 25.13 28.69 38.81
C SER A 126 26.43 28.77 37.99
N THR A 127 27.57 28.60 38.65
CA THR A 127 28.86 28.43 37.94
C THR A 127 28.96 27.07 37.25
N GLU A 128 28.26 26.06 37.77
CA GLU A 128 28.16 24.74 37.14
C GLU A 128 27.46 24.81 35.79
N TYR A 129 26.41 25.62 35.65
CA TYR A 129 25.78 25.90 34.35
C TYR A 129 26.78 26.40 33.31
N VAL A 130 27.64 27.35 33.69
CA VAL A 130 28.68 27.91 32.81
C VAL A 130 29.70 26.84 32.40
N HIS A 131 30.10 25.98 33.35
CA HIS A 131 31.02 24.89 33.05
C HIS A 131 30.40 23.83 32.12
N ASN A 132 29.11 23.50 32.33
CA ASN A 132 28.37 22.58 31.47
C ASN A 132 28.25 23.14 30.05
N MET A 133 27.89 24.41 29.90
CA MET A 133 27.86 25.10 28.61
C MET A 133 29.23 25.04 27.91
N GLY A 134 30.32 25.31 28.64
CA GLY A 134 31.67 25.13 28.10
C GLY A 134 31.96 23.69 27.68
N GLY A 135 31.48 22.69 28.42
CA GLY A 135 31.59 21.28 28.01
C GLY A 135 30.82 20.97 26.72
N TYR A 136 29.62 21.53 26.55
CA TYR A 136 28.80 21.33 25.35
C TYR A 136 29.44 21.96 24.11
N LEU A 137 29.99 23.17 24.25
CA LEU A 137 30.74 23.85 23.18
C LEU A 137 32.01 23.09 22.81
N GLU A 138 32.77 22.59 23.78
CA GLU A 138 33.97 21.79 23.52
C GLU A 138 33.65 20.47 22.81
N ARG A 139 32.51 19.85 23.14
CA ARG A 139 32.03 18.67 22.42
C ARG A 139 31.66 19.01 20.98
N ALA A 140 30.97 20.13 20.75
CA ALA A 140 30.64 20.60 19.40
C ALA A 140 31.92 20.89 18.59
N TYR A 141 32.89 21.57 19.19
CA TYR A 141 34.22 21.80 18.59
C TYR A 141 34.89 20.50 18.18
N SER A 142 34.97 19.53 19.09
CA SER A 142 35.65 18.26 18.81
C SER A 142 34.95 17.44 17.72
N LEU A 143 33.62 17.53 17.61
CA LEU A 143 32.92 16.93 16.49
C LEU A 143 33.21 17.69 15.19
N ILE A 144 32.93 18.98 15.14
CA ILE A 144 32.89 19.75 13.91
C ILE A 144 34.29 19.99 13.35
N VAL A 145 35.22 20.43 14.19
CA VAL A 145 36.57 20.80 13.77
C VAL A 145 37.50 19.59 13.80
N ASP A 146 37.55 18.83 14.90
CA ASP A 146 38.54 17.74 15.00
C ASP A 146 38.11 16.47 14.25
N THR A 147 36.82 16.14 14.25
CA THR A 147 36.32 14.86 13.70
C THR A 147 35.85 14.99 12.26
N LEU A 148 35.05 16.02 11.96
CA LEU A 148 34.52 16.30 10.62
C LEU A 148 35.48 17.19 9.80
N ASP A 149 36.54 17.71 10.41
CA ASP A 149 37.61 18.44 9.74
C ASP A 149 37.14 19.73 9.03
N TYR A 150 36.08 20.38 9.54
CA TYR A 150 35.72 21.72 9.08
C TYR A 150 36.76 22.76 9.52
N PHE A 151 36.81 23.90 8.84
CA PHE A 151 37.66 25.01 9.27
C PHE A 151 37.31 25.48 10.69
N PRO A 152 38.32 25.78 11.52
CA PRO A 152 38.07 26.40 12.82
C PRO A 152 37.52 27.83 12.61
N PRO A 153 36.84 28.41 13.62
CA PRO A 153 36.39 29.80 13.56
C PRO A 153 37.54 30.78 13.30
N VAL A 154 37.27 31.84 12.56
CA VAL A 154 38.24 32.92 12.32
C VAL A 154 38.47 33.70 13.62
N SER A 155 39.75 33.90 13.98
CA SER A 155 40.10 34.65 15.18
C SER A 155 39.75 36.14 15.06
N ASP A 156 39.25 36.72 16.14
CA ASP A 156 38.99 38.14 16.33
C ASP A 156 40.15 38.88 17.03
N GLY A 157 41.29 38.20 17.21
CA GLY A 157 42.50 38.73 17.84
C GLY A 157 42.42 38.80 19.36
N GLU A 158 42.23 40.00 19.91
CA GLU A 158 42.09 40.22 21.36
C GLU A 158 40.71 40.80 21.73
N ALA A 159 39.77 40.84 20.78
CA ALA A 159 38.38 41.19 21.07
C ALA A 159 37.81 40.17 22.07
N GLY A 160 36.96 40.62 23.02
CA GLY A 160 36.54 39.77 24.15
C GLY A 160 37.66 39.31 25.11
N GLY A 161 38.91 39.65 24.82
CA GLY A 161 40.03 39.72 25.74
C GLY A 161 41.07 38.61 25.61
N ASP A 162 40.91 37.65 24.70
CA ASP A 162 41.99 36.79 24.16
C ASP A 162 41.55 36.19 22.82
N ASP A 163 42.31 35.24 22.26
CA ASP A 163 42.17 34.69 20.91
C ASP A 163 41.15 33.54 20.78
N ARG A 164 40.43 33.22 21.86
CA ARG A 164 39.39 32.19 21.89
C ARG A 164 38.07 32.72 21.35
N THR A 165 37.25 31.83 20.81
CA THR A 165 35.87 32.17 20.42
C THR A 165 35.08 32.63 21.64
N ASP A 166 34.58 33.86 21.60
CA ASP A 166 33.80 34.44 22.68
C ASP A 166 32.36 33.97 22.68
N VAL A 167 31.88 33.61 23.87
CA VAL A 167 30.49 33.24 24.14
C VAL A 167 29.95 34.11 25.27
N TYR A 168 28.83 34.77 25.06
CA TYR A 168 28.20 35.66 26.04
C TYR A 168 26.89 35.06 26.53
N LEU A 169 26.80 34.77 27.83
CA LEU A 169 25.58 34.28 28.46
C LEU A 169 24.70 35.46 28.88
N VAL A 170 23.56 35.63 28.22
CA VAL A 170 22.66 36.79 28.39
C VAL A 170 21.18 36.39 28.42
N ASP A 171 20.34 37.17 29.09
CA ASP A 171 18.88 36.99 29.07
C ASP A 171 18.33 37.47 27.73
N MET A 172 17.61 36.60 27.05
CA MET A 172 17.06 36.85 25.71
C MET A 172 15.76 36.07 25.47
N GLU A 173 15.04 36.43 24.42
CA GLU A 173 13.77 35.79 24.04
C GLU A 173 13.93 34.62 23.05
N ASP A 174 15.15 34.29 22.63
CA ASP A 174 15.51 33.17 21.74
C ASP A 174 16.60 32.28 22.39
N TYR A 175 16.99 31.14 21.79
CA TYR A 175 18.01 30.26 22.40
C TYR A 175 19.42 30.83 22.25
N GLY A 176 19.74 31.33 21.07
CA GLY A 176 21.09 31.73 20.69
C GLY A 176 21.11 32.68 19.49
N VAL A 177 22.25 33.36 19.34
CA VAL A 177 22.53 34.26 18.23
C VAL A 177 24.03 34.29 17.96
N THR A 178 24.44 34.13 16.70
CA THR A 178 25.80 34.36 16.25
C THR A 178 25.92 35.70 15.53
N TYR A 179 26.92 36.49 15.93
CA TYR A 179 27.23 37.79 15.34
C TYR A 179 28.51 37.69 14.51
N ILE A 180 28.39 37.94 13.21
CA ILE A 180 29.51 38.11 12.29
C ILE A 180 30.09 39.51 12.47
N GLU A 181 31.40 39.65 12.60
CA GLU A 181 32.04 40.93 12.95
C GLU A 181 32.97 41.47 11.88
N SER A 182 34.19 40.95 11.82
CA SER A 182 35.28 41.53 11.05
C SER A 182 35.74 40.55 9.99
N PRO A 183 36.06 41.02 8.77
CA PRO A 183 36.62 40.14 7.76
C PRO A 183 37.94 39.55 8.24
N GLY A 184 38.18 38.29 7.90
CA GLY A 184 39.43 37.59 8.15
C GLY A 184 40.50 37.94 7.12
N ASP A 185 41.53 37.09 7.08
CA ASP A 185 42.72 37.27 6.23
C ASP A 185 42.64 36.41 4.94
N ALA A 186 41.58 35.62 4.74
CA ALA A 186 41.46 34.76 3.57
C ALA A 186 41.19 35.58 2.29
N GLU A 187 41.38 34.93 1.15
CA GLU A 187 41.06 35.53 -0.16
C GLU A 187 39.56 35.48 -0.50
N TRP A 188 38.78 34.74 0.29
CA TRP A 188 37.32 34.63 0.21
C TRP A 188 36.65 35.38 1.37
N SER A 189 35.33 35.29 1.45
CA SER A 189 34.46 36.01 2.40
C SER A 189 34.51 35.39 3.82
N ASP A 190 35.70 35.23 4.41
CA ASP A 190 35.84 34.74 5.78
C ASP A 190 35.65 35.88 6.81
N TYR A 191 35.01 35.57 7.95
CA TYR A 191 34.74 36.54 9.00
C TYR A 191 34.89 35.94 10.39
N SER A 192 35.42 36.75 11.32
CA SER A 192 35.35 36.48 12.75
C SER A 192 33.90 36.58 13.24
N ALA A 193 33.56 35.79 14.26
CA ALA A 193 32.22 35.79 14.85
C ALA A 193 32.28 35.48 16.36
N TYR A 194 31.26 35.95 17.09
CA TYR A 194 31.04 35.61 18.49
C TYR A 194 29.60 35.15 18.72
N ILE A 195 29.40 34.45 19.83
CA ILE A 195 28.13 33.77 20.13
C ILE A 195 27.46 34.41 21.34
N LEU A 196 26.15 34.59 21.28
CA LEU A 196 25.27 34.84 22.42
C LEU A 196 24.43 33.58 22.66
N ILE A 197 24.34 33.16 23.92
CA ILE A 197 23.50 32.03 24.34
C ILE A 197 22.67 32.46 25.55
N GLU A 198 21.42 31.99 25.61
CA GLU A 198 20.51 32.25 26.72
C GLU A 198 21.12 31.79 28.07
N ASN A 199 20.92 32.59 29.12
CA ASN A 199 21.64 32.44 30.38
C ASN A 199 21.10 31.36 31.34
N ASP A 200 19.90 30.81 31.15
CA ASP A 200 19.30 29.78 32.02
C ASP A 200 18.36 28.74 31.35
N PHE A 201 18.00 28.92 30.08
CA PHE A 201 17.03 28.16 29.30
C PHE A 201 15.70 27.92 30.03
N ALA A 202 15.23 28.85 30.86
CA ALA A 202 13.94 28.73 31.53
C ALA A 202 12.77 29.07 30.58
N GLY A 203 11.80 28.16 30.48
CA GLY A 203 10.57 28.38 29.71
C GLY A 203 10.63 27.97 28.24
N PHE A 204 11.71 27.32 27.81
CA PHE A 204 11.81 26.73 26.47
C PHE A 204 10.96 25.45 26.31
N PRO A 205 10.55 25.12 25.07
CA PRO A 205 9.82 23.91 24.70
C PRO A 205 10.40 22.60 25.25
N ASP A 206 9.57 21.56 25.29
CA ASP A 206 9.99 20.22 25.66
C ASP A 206 10.79 19.57 24.51
N ASN A 207 11.82 18.80 24.87
CA ASN A 207 12.65 17.98 23.98
C ASN A 207 12.99 16.64 24.66
N ASP A 208 13.61 15.73 23.91
CA ASP A 208 13.80 14.34 24.32
C ASP A 208 15.10 14.08 25.11
N ASP A 209 15.86 15.12 25.47
CA ASP A 209 17.12 14.95 26.18
C ASP A 209 16.93 14.29 27.57
N PRO A 210 17.68 13.22 27.90
CA PRO A 210 17.51 12.50 29.15
C PRO A 210 17.92 13.30 30.40
N GLU A 211 18.71 14.35 30.26
CA GLU A 211 19.09 15.27 31.34
C GLU A 211 18.07 16.40 31.53
N GLY A 212 17.02 16.42 30.70
CA GLY A 212 15.88 17.32 30.77
C GLY A 212 15.97 18.48 29.78
N ARG A 213 14.80 19.08 29.51
CA ARG A 213 14.61 20.06 28.43
C ARG A 213 15.62 21.20 28.37
N GLN A 214 16.04 21.75 29.53
CA GLN A 214 16.98 22.87 29.58
C GLN A 214 18.39 22.44 29.14
N ALA A 215 18.79 21.23 29.51
CA ALA A 215 20.08 20.66 29.10
C ALA A 215 20.05 20.32 27.61
N GLY A 216 18.97 19.71 27.11
CA GLY A 216 18.76 19.47 25.68
C GLY A 216 18.86 20.74 24.85
N ALA A 217 18.10 21.78 25.24
CA ALA A 217 18.13 23.10 24.61
C ALA A 217 19.55 23.69 24.61
N SER A 218 20.24 23.68 25.76
CA SER A 218 21.61 24.18 25.87
C SER A 218 22.58 23.46 24.92
N LYS A 219 22.43 22.14 24.76
CA LYS A 219 23.30 21.31 23.93
C LYS A 219 23.14 21.62 22.45
N VAL A 220 21.90 21.59 21.94
CA VAL A 220 21.64 21.84 20.52
C VAL A 220 22.01 23.27 20.14
N THR A 221 21.70 24.27 20.97
CA THR A 221 22.12 25.65 20.72
C THR A 221 23.62 25.83 20.71
N ALA A 222 24.35 25.16 21.61
CA ALA A 222 25.81 25.20 21.59
C ALA A 222 26.38 24.66 20.27
N ALA A 223 25.82 23.58 19.71
CA ALA A 223 26.24 23.05 18.41
C ALA A 223 25.84 23.94 17.25
N HIS A 224 24.58 24.40 17.23
CA HIS A 224 24.00 25.26 16.20
C HIS A 224 24.79 26.56 16.05
N GLU A 225 24.90 27.33 17.13
CA GLU A 225 25.55 28.66 17.09
C GLU A 225 27.05 28.55 16.86
N PHE A 226 27.69 27.53 17.44
CA PHE A 226 29.09 27.29 17.15
C PHE A 226 29.31 26.97 15.66
N PHE A 227 28.41 26.21 15.03
CA PHE A 227 28.55 25.92 13.61
C PHE A 227 28.42 27.16 12.73
N HIS A 228 27.62 28.16 13.09
CA HIS A 228 27.64 29.44 12.37
C HIS A 228 29.00 30.14 12.40
N THR A 229 29.75 30.04 13.50
CA THR A 229 31.12 30.60 13.54
C THR A 229 32.09 29.85 12.62
N VAL A 230 31.84 28.56 12.39
CA VAL A 230 32.57 27.74 11.42
C VAL A 230 32.16 28.05 9.99
N GLN A 231 30.86 28.20 9.72
CA GLN A 231 30.32 28.62 8.41
C GLN A 231 30.90 29.98 8.00
N ALA A 232 31.05 30.91 8.96
CA ALA A 232 31.66 32.21 8.73
C ALA A 232 33.13 32.14 8.29
N ALA A 233 33.83 31.03 8.52
CA ALA A 233 35.18 30.80 8.00
C ALA A 233 35.20 30.39 6.51
N TYR A 234 34.06 29.93 5.97
CA TYR A 234 33.90 29.59 4.55
C TYR A 234 33.27 30.74 3.77
N ASP A 235 32.10 31.20 4.19
CA ASP A 235 31.45 32.41 3.67
C ASP A 235 30.50 32.98 4.73
N GLY A 236 30.88 34.10 5.33
CA GLY A 236 30.07 34.77 6.35
C GLY A 236 28.71 35.26 5.86
N TRP A 237 28.51 35.43 4.54
CA TRP A 237 27.29 36.02 4.00
C TRP A 237 26.51 35.08 3.07
N GLU A 238 26.74 33.77 3.16
CA GLU A 238 25.99 32.79 2.39
C GLU A 238 24.48 32.83 2.75
N ARG A 239 23.62 32.33 1.86
CA ARG A 239 22.16 32.39 2.02
C ARG A 239 21.68 31.70 3.30
N THR A 240 20.80 32.39 4.02
CA THR A 240 20.22 31.94 5.32
C THR A 240 19.70 30.52 5.27
N TRP A 241 18.92 30.14 4.26
CA TRP A 241 18.33 28.80 4.17
C TRP A 241 19.39 27.68 4.26
N TRP A 242 20.59 27.88 3.69
CA TRP A 242 21.66 26.88 3.71
C TRP A 242 22.37 26.85 5.07
N MET A 243 22.67 28.03 5.62
CA MET A 243 23.30 28.15 6.94
C MET A 243 22.46 27.50 8.02
N GLU A 244 21.17 27.85 8.08
CA GLU A 244 20.26 27.33 9.10
C GLU A 244 19.99 25.84 8.93
N MET A 245 19.70 25.39 7.71
CA MET A 245 19.50 23.97 7.43
C MET A 245 20.72 23.12 7.84
N CYS A 246 21.93 23.62 7.61
CA CYS A 246 23.14 22.91 8.04
C CYS A 246 23.39 22.99 9.55
N SER A 247 23.07 24.10 10.20
CA SER A 247 23.17 24.22 11.66
C SER A 247 22.22 23.26 12.38
N VAL A 248 20.98 23.13 11.91
CA VAL A 248 20.00 22.17 12.46
C VAL A 248 20.43 20.72 12.20
N TRP A 249 20.97 20.40 11.02
CA TRP A 249 21.58 19.09 10.77
C TRP A 249 22.75 18.82 11.73
N MET A 250 23.56 19.83 12.05
CA MET A 250 24.69 19.69 12.96
C MET A 250 24.26 19.43 14.41
N GLU A 251 23.11 19.99 14.84
CA GLU A 251 22.51 19.66 16.14
C GLU A 251 22.29 18.16 16.28
N GLU A 252 21.68 17.54 15.25
CA GLU A 252 21.39 16.11 15.22
C GLU A 252 22.68 15.29 15.28
N ARG A 253 23.74 15.70 14.57
CA ARG A 253 25.04 15.00 14.64
C ARG A 253 25.72 15.13 16.00
N ALA A 254 25.61 16.29 16.65
CA ALA A 254 26.23 16.54 17.94
C ALA A 254 25.48 15.86 19.10
N TYR A 255 24.15 15.84 19.01
CA TYR A 255 23.22 15.44 20.07
C TYR A 255 21.96 14.71 19.53
N PRO A 256 22.11 13.47 18.99
CA PRO A 256 21.04 12.74 18.29
C PRO A 256 19.87 12.24 19.16
N TYR A 257 19.89 12.54 20.46
CA TYR A 257 18.81 12.15 21.37
C TYR A 257 17.88 13.31 21.71
N VAL A 258 18.21 14.53 21.27
CA VAL A 258 17.43 15.72 21.62
C VAL A 258 16.20 15.85 20.71
N ASN A 259 16.34 15.49 19.42
CA ASN A 259 15.27 15.50 18.42
C ASN A 259 14.46 16.81 18.34
N ASP A 260 15.07 17.93 18.74
CA ASP A 260 14.40 19.24 18.78
C ASP A 260 13.89 19.66 17.40
N TYR A 261 14.59 19.23 16.34
CA TYR A 261 14.22 19.61 14.98
C TYR A 261 12.92 18.95 14.48
N TYR A 262 12.39 17.94 15.17
CA TYR A 262 11.14 17.26 14.77
C TYR A 262 9.96 18.23 14.73
N HIS A 263 9.97 19.26 15.60
CA HIS A 263 8.95 20.30 15.64
C HIS A 263 8.87 21.12 14.34
N TYR A 264 9.93 21.14 13.53
CA TYR A 264 9.96 21.90 12.27
C TYR A 264 9.57 21.10 11.04
N LEU A 265 9.50 19.77 11.15
CA LEU A 265 9.25 18.92 9.99
C LEU A 265 7.89 19.22 9.36
N ASP A 266 6.87 19.60 10.13
CA ASP A 266 5.57 19.98 9.58
C ASP A 266 5.67 21.13 8.55
N PHE A 267 6.63 22.06 8.70
CA PHE A 267 6.82 23.16 7.75
C PHE A 267 7.33 22.71 6.38
N LEU A 268 7.94 21.52 6.28
CA LEU A 268 8.26 20.86 5.02
C LEU A 268 7.14 19.90 4.60
N PHE A 269 6.65 19.07 5.51
CA PHE A 269 5.74 17.96 5.19
C PHE A 269 4.30 18.42 4.87
N ASP A 270 3.83 19.51 5.47
CA ASP A 270 2.53 20.13 5.13
C ASP A 270 2.62 21.12 3.96
N TYR A 271 3.83 21.59 3.64
CA TYR A 271 4.08 22.55 2.57
C TYR A 271 5.12 22.06 1.55
N PRO A 272 5.01 20.83 1.01
CA PRO A 272 5.99 20.28 0.10
C PRO A 272 6.15 21.08 -1.20
N GLN A 273 5.17 21.91 -1.54
CA GLN A 273 5.20 22.76 -2.71
C GLN A 273 6.22 23.92 -2.60
N LYS A 274 6.69 24.25 -1.40
CA LYS A 274 7.71 25.29 -1.23
C LYS A 274 9.07 24.82 -1.75
N SER A 275 9.87 25.77 -2.21
CA SER A 275 11.23 25.51 -2.64
C SER A 275 12.10 25.05 -1.47
N LEU A 276 13.02 24.12 -1.74
CA LEU A 276 14.10 23.76 -0.81
C LEU A 276 14.91 24.99 -0.34
N PHE A 277 14.92 26.08 -1.12
CA PHE A 277 15.69 27.29 -0.84
C PHE A 277 14.88 28.40 -0.15
N THR A 278 13.65 28.10 0.26
CA THR A 278 12.80 29.06 0.97
C THR A 278 13.33 29.26 2.38
N SER A 279 13.57 30.52 2.76
CA SER A 279 13.85 30.95 4.13
C SER A 279 12.75 31.92 4.57
N ASP A 280 11.88 31.42 5.44
CA ASP A 280 10.76 32.16 6.01
C ASP A 280 10.70 32.12 7.55
N GLY A 281 11.75 31.56 8.17
CA GLY A 281 11.94 31.47 9.61
C GLY A 281 11.52 30.13 10.21
N GLU A 282 11.05 29.17 9.41
CA GLU A 282 10.63 27.84 9.89
C GLU A 282 10.90 26.74 8.86
N HIS A 283 10.66 27.02 7.57
CA HIS A 283 10.83 26.02 6.51
C HIS A 283 12.28 25.54 6.37
N GLU A 284 13.25 26.45 6.50
CA GLU A 284 14.68 26.16 6.43
C GLU A 284 15.19 25.23 7.55
N TYR A 285 14.53 25.19 8.71
CA TYR A 285 14.86 24.22 9.76
C TYR A 285 14.26 22.85 9.44
N GLY A 286 13.03 22.82 8.93
CA GLY A 286 12.37 21.58 8.53
C GLY A 286 13.08 20.86 7.38
N THR A 287 13.79 21.60 6.52
CA THR A 287 14.59 21.03 5.43
C THR A 287 15.92 20.43 5.87
N ALA A 288 16.30 20.48 7.16
CA ALA A 288 17.55 19.87 7.67
C ALA A 288 17.70 18.38 7.32
N ILE A 289 16.58 17.67 7.17
CA ILE A 289 16.56 16.28 6.72
C ILE A 289 17.12 16.08 5.30
N PHE A 290 17.23 17.14 4.49
CA PHE A 290 17.94 17.12 3.22
C PHE A 290 19.42 16.81 3.41
N ASN A 291 20.05 17.29 4.48
CA ASN A 291 21.44 16.95 4.79
C ASN A 291 21.57 15.54 5.39
N ILE A 292 20.56 15.03 6.09
CA ILE A 292 20.49 13.62 6.49
C ILE A 292 20.38 12.70 5.26
N PHE A 293 19.56 13.08 4.29
CA PHE A 293 19.48 12.42 2.97
C PHE A 293 20.84 12.41 2.27
N ASN A 294 21.49 13.57 2.18
CA ASN A 294 22.79 13.70 1.54
C ASN A 294 23.87 12.85 2.21
N GLU A 295 23.95 12.90 3.54
CA GLU A 295 24.89 12.08 4.31
C GLU A 295 24.68 10.60 4.04
N LYS A 296 23.43 10.13 4.02
CA LYS A 296 23.12 8.72 3.82
C LYS A 296 23.38 8.26 2.38
N LYS A 297 23.15 9.12 1.39
CA LYS A 297 23.29 8.80 -0.03
C LYS A 297 24.72 8.95 -0.55
N HIS A 298 25.38 10.06 -0.22
CA HIS A 298 26.70 10.44 -0.76
C HIS A 298 27.83 10.32 0.26
N GLY A 299 27.51 10.08 1.53
CA GLY A 299 28.46 10.11 2.64
C GLY A 299 28.54 11.50 3.28
N ILE A 300 29.02 11.55 4.52
CA ILE A 300 29.01 12.78 5.33
C ILE A 300 29.84 13.93 4.75
N ASP A 301 30.92 13.61 4.03
CA ASP A 301 31.87 14.59 3.51
C ASP A 301 31.25 15.50 2.44
N ILE A 302 30.13 15.10 1.82
CA ILE A 302 29.46 15.89 0.77
C ILE A 302 29.05 17.28 1.26
N ILE A 303 28.62 17.41 2.52
CA ILE A 303 28.18 18.69 3.08
C ILE A 303 29.37 19.62 3.28
N LYS A 304 30.52 19.07 3.70
CA LYS A 304 31.78 19.82 3.79
C LYS A 304 32.27 20.25 2.42
N GLU A 305 32.22 19.38 1.41
CA GLU A 305 32.57 19.70 0.03
C GLU A 305 31.74 20.89 -0.50
N ILE A 306 30.42 20.88 -0.25
CA ILE A 306 29.54 22.00 -0.60
C ILE A 306 30.00 23.30 0.09
N TRP A 307 30.34 23.26 1.38
CA TRP A 307 30.88 24.42 2.10
C TRP A 307 32.25 24.88 1.56
N GLU A 308 33.12 23.96 1.16
CA GLU A 308 34.40 24.30 0.52
C GLU A 308 34.20 25.02 -0.81
N ASN A 309 33.16 24.66 -1.55
CA ASN A 309 32.74 25.31 -2.78
C ASN A 309 32.07 26.67 -2.52
N CYS A 310 31.27 26.81 -1.46
CA CYS A 310 30.64 28.07 -1.03
C CYS A 310 31.62 29.24 -0.83
N ARG A 311 32.92 28.97 -0.68
CA ARG A 311 33.96 30.03 -0.66
C ARG A 311 33.99 30.86 -1.96
N TYR A 312 33.51 30.30 -3.06
CA TYR A 312 33.66 30.88 -4.40
C TYR A 312 32.35 30.99 -5.19
N GLU A 313 31.31 30.28 -4.78
CA GLU A 313 30.00 30.23 -5.45
C GLU A 313 28.87 30.20 -4.42
N THR A 314 27.64 30.47 -4.86
CA THR A 314 26.50 30.42 -3.92
C THR A 314 26.17 28.98 -3.53
N ALA A 315 25.53 28.76 -2.38
CA ALA A 315 25.17 27.42 -1.90
C ALA A 315 24.36 26.57 -2.91
N GLU A 316 23.53 27.21 -3.73
CA GLU A 316 22.80 26.54 -4.81
C GLU A 316 23.75 26.05 -5.93
N GLU A 317 24.72 26.87 -6.30
CA GLU A 317 25.75 26.52 -7.30
C GLU A 317 26.69 25.46 -6.73
N ALA A 318 27.10 25.60 -5.46
CA ALA A 318 27.93 24.63 -4.74
C ALA A 318 27.28 23.25 -4.64
N LEU A 319 25.98 23.18 -4.36
CA LEU A 319 25.22 21.93 -4.43
C LEU A 319 25.28 21.32 -5.83
N ALA A 320 25.02 22.11 -6.86
CA ALA A 320 25.03 21.62 -8.24
C ALA A 320 26.42 21.11 -8.65
N SER A 321 27.47 21.91 -8.42
CA SER A 321 28.87 21.57 -8.70
C SER A 321 29.31 20.30 -7.97
N SER A 322 28.95 20.16 -6.68
CA SER A 322 29.29 18.97 -5.90
C SER A 322 28.57 17.74 -6.45
N TYR A 323 27.27 17.79 -6.70
CA TYR A 323 26.56 16.64 -7.29
C TYR A 323 27.08 16.25 -8.68
N GLU A 324 27.46 17.22 -9.51
CA GLU A 324 28.10 16.95 -10.80
C GLU A 324 29.44 16.22 -10.64
N ALA A 325 30.25 16.59 -9.64
CA ALA A 325 31.50 15.89 -9.32
C ALA A 325 31.27 14.42 -8.90
N HIS A 326 30.11 14.12 -8.31
CA HIS A 326 29.67 12.77 -7.93
C HIS A 326 28.80 12.06 -8.99
N GLY A 327 28.72 12.62 -10.21
CA GLY A 327 28.04 11.98 -11.34
C GLY A 327 26.51 12.08 -11.35
N SER A 328 25.96 13.05 -10.61
CA SER A 328 24.53 13.36 -10.53
C SER A 328 24.27 14.83 -10.90
N ASN A 329 23.07 15.34 -10.61
CA ASN A 329 22.73 16.76 -10.73
C ASN A 329 21.65 17.14 -9.70
N LEU A 330 21.60 18.43 -9.35
CA LEU A 330 20.67 18.96 -8.34
C LEU A 330 19.19 18.58 -8.57
N PRO A 331 18.61 18.72 -9.77
CA PRO A 331 17.24 18.26 -10.02
C PRO A 331 16.97 16.78 -9.72
N ASP A 332 17.88 15.87 -10.07
CA ASP A 332 17.73 14.44 -9.77
C ASP A 332 17.85 14.14 -8.28
N GLU A 333 18.76 14.81 -7.58
CA GLU A 333 18.91 14.69 -6.13
C GLU A 333 17.67 15.17 -5.38
N VAL A 334 17.04 16.26 -5.83
CA VAL A 334 15.78 16.74 -5.24
C VAL A 334 14.62 15.79 -5.51
N VAL A 335 14.58 15.13 -6.68
CA VAL A 335 13.55 14.10 -6.95
C VAL A 335 13.71 12.94 -5.96
N ASP A 336 14.93 12.45 -5.77
CA ASP A 336 15.19 11.38 -4.81
C ASP A 336 14.85 11.81 -3.38
N PHE A 337 15.23 13.03 -2.97
CA PHE A 337 14.82 13.59 -1.69
C PHE A 337 13.29 13.62 -1.51
N CYS A 338 12.54 14.01 -2.55
CA CYS A 338 11.08 13.97 -2.51
C CYS A 338 10.54 12.54 -2.39
N ILE A 339 11.18 11.55 -3.03
CA ILE A 339 10.82 10.14 -2.84
C ILE A 339 11.06 9.73 -1.38
N TRP A 340 12.18 10.11 -0.77
CA TRP A 340 12.47 9.81 0.64
C TRP A 340 11.43 10.39 1.58
N ASN A 341 10.96 11.60 1.32
CA ASN A 341 9.92 12.26 2.12
C ASN A 341 8.58 11.48 2.10
N TYR A 342 8.30 10.69 1.06
CA TYR A 342 7.15 9.79 1.04
C TYR A 342 7.31 8.59 1.99
N PHE A 343 8.51 8.05 2.15
CA PHE A 343 8.81 6.90 3.00
C PHE A 343 9.06 7.31 4.46
N THR A 344 8.04 7.93 5.03
CA THR A 344 8.00 8.42 6.41
C THR A 344 6.71 7.95 7.10
N ARG A 345 6.66 8.08 8.43
CA ARG A 345 5.52 7.69 9.27
C ARG A 345 5.09 6.24 9.00
N VAL A 346 3.90 6.04 8.44
CA VAL A 346 3.32 4.71 8.17
C VAL A 346 3.98 3.99 6.98
N TYR A 347 4.75 4.70 6.17
CA TYR A 347 5.50 4.15 5.04
C TYR A 347 7.01 4.14 5.30
N ALA A 348 7.44 4.39 6.54
CA ALA A 348 8.85 4.43 6.86
C ALA A 348 9.54 3.08 6.54
N ASP A 349 10.69 3.19 5.89
CA ASP A 349 11.63 2.08 5.68
C ASP A 349 13.04 2.58 6.07
N PRO A 350 13.38 2.47 7.37
CA PRO A 350 14.64 2.96 7.93
C PRO A 350 15.90 2.32 7.35
N GLU A 351 15.79 1.14 6.75
CA GLU A 351 16.94 0.47 6.14
C GLU A 351 17.36 1.18 4.85
N ARG A 352 16.37 1.68 4.08
CA ARG A 352 16.59 2.29 2.77
C ARG A 352 16.56 3.81 2.76
N PHE A 353 15.81 4.43 3.66
CA PHE A 353 15.58 5.89 3.69
C PHE A 353 16.07 6.50 5.02
N TYR A 354 15.28 7.37 5.64
CA TYR A 354 15.63 8.02 6.90
C TYR A 354 15.64 7.01 8.06
N PRO A 355 16.73 6.92 8.85
CA PRO A 355 16.79 6.05 10.02
C PRO A 355 15.64 6.27 11.00
N ASP A 356 15.28 7.54 11.24
CA ASP A 356 14.19 7.91 12.16
C ASP A 356 12.89 8.25 11.41
N GLY A 357 12.78 7.82 10.15
CA GLY A 357 11.64 8.15 9.28
C GLY A 357 10.28 7.72 9.83
N ALA A 358 10.23 6.76 10.74
CA ALA A 358 9.00 6.31 11.41
C ALA A 358 8.42 7.37 12.36
N ASP A 359 9.27 8.22 12.94
CA ASP A 359 8.90 9.28 13.86
C ASP A 359 8.61 10.61 13.14
N TYR A 360 9.00 10.72 11.87
CA TYR A 360 8.73 11.89 11.04
C TYR A 360 7.25 11.99 10.63
N PRO A 361 6.73 13.20 10.34
CA PRO A 361 5.40 13.39 9.77
C PRO A 361 5.24 12.68 8.42
N GLY A 362 3.99 12.41 8.03
CA GLY A 362 3.70 11.85 6.71
C GLY A 362 3.47 12.95 5.68
N ILE A 363 4.06 12.83 4.49
CA ILE A 363 4.02 13.88 3.46
C ILE A 363 2.59 14.19 3.00
N ARG A 364 2.27 15.47 2.86
CA ARG A 364 0.95 15.92 2.42
C ARG A 364 0.69 15.56 0.96
N MET A 365 -0.44 14.90 0.74
CA MET A 365 -0.97 14.65 -0.60
C MET A 365 -1.72 15.89 -1.12
N GLU A 366 -1.35 16.36 -2.30
CA GLU A 366 -2.08 17.43 -3.00
C GLU A 366 -3.50 16.94 -3.34
N ARG A 367 -3.62 15.71 -3.86
CA ARG A 367 -4.91 15.02 -4.09
C ARG A 367 -4.77 13.51 -3.97
N THR A 368 -5.87 12.85 -3.65
CA THR A 368 -6.03 11.40 -3.76
C THR A 368 -7.21 11.10 -4.69
N HIS A 369 -7.00 10.25 -5.69
CA HIS A 369 -8.03 9.80 -6.62
C HIS A 369 -8.27 8.31 -6.45
N THR A 370 -9.55 7.94 -6.40
CA THR A 370 -10.05 6.56 -6.35
C THR A 370 -11.08 6.29 -7.44
N VAL A 371 -11.33 7.26 -8.33
CA VAL A 371 -12.33 7.18 -9.40
C VAL A 371 -11.70 7.71 -10.68
N TYR A 372 -11.89 6.98 -11.78
CA TYR A 372 -11.35 7.32 -13.11
C TYR A 372 -12.48 7.35 -14.14
N PRO A 373 -12.38 8.18 -15.20
CA PRO A 373 -11.26 9.06 -15.52
C PRO A 373 -11.19 10.32 -14.64
N VAL A 374 -9.99 10.70 -14.23
CA VAL A 374 -9.68 12.00 -13.64
C VAL A 374 -9.54 13.01 -14.77
N SER A 375 -10.45 13.99 -14.85
CA SER A 375 -10.55 14.90 -16.00
C SER A 375 -9.95 16.27 -15.71
N GLY A 376 -8.74 16.54 -16.24
CA GLY A 376 -8.20 17.89 -16.41
C GLY A 376 -8.08 18.73 -15.13
N MET A 377 -7.55 18.13 -14.06
CA MET A 377 -7.41 18.76 -12.76
C MET A 377 -6.33 19.84 -12.79
N THR A 378 -6.65 21.02 -12.28
CA THR A 378 -5.67 22.10 -12.06
C THR A 378 -5.07 22.00 -10.66
N THR A 379 -3.75 22.25 -10.56
CA THR A 379 -3.06 22.38 -9.27
C THR A 379 -3.71 23.44 -8.37
N VAL A 380 -3.81 23.17 -7.07
CA VAL A 380 -4.27 24.14 -6.06
C VAL A 380 -3.06 24.82 -5.43
N HIS A 381 -2.13 24.02 -4.90
CA HIS A 381 -0.89 24.51 -4.29
C HIS A 381 0.24 24.43 -5.30
N GLN A 382 0.44 25.53 -6.02
CA GLN A 382 1.44 25.64 -7.07
C GLN A 382 2.84 25.37 -6.51
N PRO A 383 3.58 24.37 -7.03
CA PRO A 383 4.96 24.12 -6.62
C PRO A 383 5.87 25.25 -7.09
N GLU A 384 6.75 25.69 -6.19
CA GLU A 384 7.88 26.58 -6.46
C GLU A 384 9.02 25.78 -7.10
N TYR A 385 10.06 26.48 -7.58
CA TYR A 385 11.26 25.82 -8.09
C TYR A 385 11.83 24.82 -7.08
N LEU A 386 12.01 23.56 -7.50
CA LEU A 386 12.44 22.43 -6.65
C LEU A 386 11.51 22.10 -5.47
N GLY A 387 10.29 22.66 -5.45
CA GLY A 387 9.19 22.19 -4.61
C GLY A 387 8.37 21.10 -5.31
N ALA A 388 7.59 20.34 -4.55
CA ALA A 388 6.88 19.16 -5.05
C ALA A 388 5.38 19.15 -4.75
N ASN A 389 4.62 18.48 -5.60
CA ASN A 389 3.26 18.05 -5.30
C ASN A 389 3.16 16.53 -5.40
N TYR A 390 2.45 15.91 -4.46
CA TYR A 390 2.23 14.47 -4.40
C TYR A 390 0.78 14.14 -4.72
N ILE A 391 0.54 13.39 -5.79
CA ILE A 391 -0.80 12.94 -6.19
C ILE A 391 -0.89 11.45 -5.99
N ASN A 392 -1.80 11.00 -5.14
CA ASN A 392 -2.08 9.59 -4.92
C ASN A 392 -3.15 9.09 -5.91
N LEU A 393 -2.75 8.21 -6.82
CA LEU A 393 -3.59 7.57 -7.82
C LEU A 393 -3.84 6.13 -7.36
N ARG A 394 -4.90 5.91 -6.58
CA ARG A 394 -5.23 4.58 -6.07
C ARG A 394 -5.90 3.76 -7.16
N ASN A 395 -5.61 2.47 -7.21
CA ASN A 395 -6.32 1.57 -8.09
C ASN A 395 -7.70 1.23 -7.49
N PRO A 396 -8.81 1.56 -8.16
CA PRO A 396 -10.13 1.07 -7.77
C PRO A 396 -10.25 -0.36 -8.30
N ILE A 397 -9.90 -1.35 -7.49
CA ILE A 397 -10.11 -2.76 -7.86
C ILE A 397 -11.60 -2.93 -8.28
N PRO A 398 -11.92 -3.60 -9.40
CA PRO A 398 -11.09 -4.56 -10.15
C PRO A 398 -10.65 -4.11 -11.56
N TYR A 399 -10.31 -2.83 -11.78
CA TYR A 399 -9.89 -2.42 -13.14
C TYR A 399 -8.61 -3.13 -13.59
N VAL A 400 -8.68 -3.78 -14.75
CA VAL A 400 -7.55 -4.37 -15.49
C VAL A 400 -7.22 -3.50 -16.68
N GLY A 401 -5.94 -3.19 -16.87
CA GLY A 401 -5.46 -2.55 -18.09
C GLY A 401 -4.44 -1.43 -17.89
N THR A 402 -4.29 -0.64 -18.94
CA THR A 402 -3.20 0.35 -19.03
C THR A 402 -3.60 1.67 -18.37
N PHE A 403 -2.88 2.06 -17.32
CA PHE A 403 -3.03 3.38 -16.71
C PHE A 403 -2.31 4.44 -17.53
N GLN A 404 -2.97 5.57 -17.77
CA GLN A 404 -2.39 6.73 -18.46
C GLN A 404 -2.50 7.97 -17.58
N PHE A 405 -1.39 8.68 -17.43
CA PHE A 405 -1.30 9.96 -16.73
C PHE A 405 -0.83 11.03 -17.71
N SER A 406 -1.72 11.95 -18.08
CA SER A 406 -1.35 13.10 -18.89
C SER A 406 -1.05 14.29 -17.99
N PHE A 407 0.02 15.01 -18.32
CA PHE A 407 0.48 16.18 -17.60
C PHE A 407 0.71 17.34 -18.57
N SER A 408 0.34 18.54 -18.14
CA SER A 408 0.57 19.79 -18.87
C SER A 408 0.91 20.91 -17.90
N GLY A 409 2.19 21.22 -17.77
CA GLY A 409 2.76 22.35 -17.05
C GLY A 409 2.98 23.57 -17.94
N ILE A 410 3.30 24.71 -17.34
CA ILE A 410 3.68 25.92 -18.09
C ILE A 410 4.95 25.67 -18.92
N SER A 411 4.94 26.13 -20.18
CA SER A 411 6.02 25.88 -21.16
C SER A 411 7.27 26.76 -20.98
N THR A 412 7.34 27.56 -19.93
CA THR A 412 8.53 28.37 -19.60
C THR A 412 9.47 27.67 -18.62
N VAL A 413 9.08 26.51 -18.10
CA VAL A 413 9.90 25.70 -17.18
C VAL A 413 9.87 24.24 -17.58
N SER A 414 11.00 23.56 -17.39
CA SER A 414 11.12 22.11 -17.39
C SER A 414 10.59 21.52 -16.08
N TRP A 415 10.13 20.28 -16.15
CA TRP A 415 9.61 19.54 -15.00
C TRP A 415 10.23 18.14 -14.94
N LYS A 416 10.21 17.56 -13.74
CA LYS A 416 10.40 16.13 -13.54
C LYS A 416 9.14 15.55 -12.90
N ILE A 417 8.80 14.32 -13.30
CA ILE A 417 7.75 13.53 -12.68
C ILE A 417 8.36 12.21 -12.22
N ALA A 418 8.23 11.89 -10.95
CA ALA A 418 8.57 10.58 -10.42
C ALA A 418 7.31 9.80 -10.06
N LEU A 419 7.27 8.51 -10.38
CA LEU A 419 6.21 7.61 -9.97
C LEU A 419 6.74 6.63 -8.92
N ILE A 420 6.09 6.60 -7.75
CA ILE A 420 6.25 5.54 -6.76
C ILE A 420 5.09 4.56 -6.96
N LYS A 421 5.37 3.36 -7.47
CA LYS A 421 4.37 2.32 -7.73
C LYS A 421 4.44 1.26 -6.63
N ARG A 422 3.34 1.05 -5.91
CA ARG A 422 3.23 0.02 -4.87
C ARG A 422 2.42 -1.15 -5.41
N ASP A 423 3.04 -2.33 -5.52
CA ASP A 423 2.36 -3.53 -5.98
C ASP A 423 1.38 -4.10 -4.94
N LEU A 424 0.61 -5.12 -5.31
CA LEU A 424 -0.35 -5.80 -4.42
C LEU A 424 0.33 -6.54 -3.25
N SER A 425 1.61 -6.89 -3.38
CA SER A 425 2.41 -7.51 -2.30
C SER A 425 3.00 -6.47 -1.33
N GLY A 426 2.87 -5.19 -1.66
CA GLY A 426 3.41 -4.07 -0.90
C GLY A 426 4.84 -3.67 -1.28
N ILE A 427 5.42 -4.24 -2.34
CA ILE A 427 6.75 -3.88 -2.85
C ILE A 427 6.65 -2.60 -3.69
N TYR A 428 7.68 -1.75 -3.58
CA TYR A 428 7.76 -0.47 -4.27
C TYR A 428 8.73 -0.51 -5.46
N SER A 429 8.36 0.17 -6.54
CA SER A 429 9.22 0.43 -7.71
C SER A 429 9.11 1.89 -8.14
N PHE A 430 10.15 2.41 -8.80
CA PHE A 430 10.30 3.82 -9.14
C PHE A 430 10.48 4.03 -10.64
N GLU A 431 9.82 5.05 -11.19
CA GLU A 431 10.01 5.50 -12.58
C GLU A 431 10.17 7.03 -12.62
N TYR A 432 10.99 7.52 -13.54
CA TYR A 432 11.40 8.92 -13.61
C TYR A 432 11.21 9.45 -15.03
N TYR A 433 10.65 10.66 -15.13
CA TYR A 433 10.31 11.27 -16.41
C TYR A 433 10.77 12.73 -16.46
N ASP A 434 11.62 13.04 -17.45
CA ASP A 434 11.96 14.40 -17.82
C ASP A 434 10.88 14.99 -18.72
N VAL A 435 10.32 16.13 -18.32
CA VAL A 435 9.37 16.89 -19.12
C VAL A 435 10.05 18.17 -19.59
N PRO A 436 10.42 18.25 -20.89
CA PRO A 436 11.08 19.43 -21.42
C PRO A 436 10.14 20.64 -21.38
N SER A 437 10.67 21.84 -21.66
CA SER A 437 9.92 23.10 -21.64
C SER A 437 8.73 23.18 -22.61
N SER A 438 8.39 22.13 -23.35
CA SER A 438 7.05 22.03 -23.96
C SER A 438 5.95 21.97 -22.90
N GLY A 439 6.28 21.50 -21.69
CA GLY A 439 5.40 21.39 -20.52
C GLY A 439 4.50 20.15 -20.52
N ASN A 440 4.43 19.39 -21.62
CA ASN A 440 3.46 18.31 -21.78
C ASN A 440 4.13 16.94 -21.79
N THR A 441 3.53 15.97 -21.10
CA THR A 441 3.90 14.54 -21.20
C THR A 441 2.68 13.63 -21.04
N LEU A 442 2.78 12.42 -21.58
CA LEU A 442 1.83 11.33 -21.36
C LEU A 442 2.61 10.12 -20.86
N ILE A 443 2.37 9.74 -19.61
CA ILE A 443 2.98 8.58 -18.97
C ILE A 443 1.99 7.42 -19.06
N THR A 444 2.49 6.24 -19.39
CA THR A 444 1.71 5.01 -19.55
C THR A 444 2.30 3.93 -18.65
N VAL A 445 1.47 3.32 -17.81
CA VAL A 445 1.84 2.21 -16.91
C VAL A 445 0.95 1.02 -17.24
N ASP A 446 1.54 -0.01 -17.82
CA ASP A 446 0.83 -1.24 -18.15
C ASP A 446 0.58 -2.08 -16.89
N GLY A 447 -0.52 -2.83 -16.93
CA GLY A 447 -0.93 -3.74 -15.86
C GLY A 447 -1.23 -3.04 -14.53
N PHE A 448 -2.07 -2.00 -14.57
CA PHE A 448 -2.40 -1.21 -13.38
C PHE A 448 -3.03 -2.06 -12.26
N GLU A 449 -3.72 -3.15 -12.61
CA GLU A 449 -4.24 -4.18 -11.70
C GLU A 449 -3.18 -4.76 -10.76
N ASN A 450 -1.91 -4.74 -11.16
CA ASN A 450 -0.81 -5.25 -10.33
C ASN A 450 -0.38 -4.28 -9.22
N TYR A 451 -0.94 -3.06 -9.20
CA TYR A 451 -0.58 -2.01 -8.26
C TYR A 451 -1.77 -1.59 -7.38
N TYR A 452 -1.52 -1.45 -6.08
CA TYR A 452 -2.49 -0.88 -5.13
C TYR A 452 -2.65 0.63 -5.35
N GLN A 453 -1.54 1.34 -5.60
CA GLN A 453 -1.53 2.76 -5.87
C GLN A 453 -0.26 3.18 -6.62
N ILE A 454 -0.35 4.32 -7.30
CA ILE A 454 0.78 5.04 -7.88
C ILE A 454 0.80 6.44 -7.26
N ILE A 455 1.94 6.88 -6.73
CA ILE A 455 2.14 8.26 -6.29
C ILE A 455 2.90 8.99 -7.40
N ALA A 456 2.29 10.02 -7.98
CA ALA A 456 2.97 10.91 -8.91
C ALA A 456 3.51 12.13 -8.14
N ILE A 457 4.82 12.33 -8.19
CA ILE A 457 5.54 13.47 -7.61
C ILE A 457 5.89 14.43 -8.75
N ILE A 458 5.39 15.66 -8.69
CA ILE A 458 5.56 16.66 -9.75
C ILE A 458 6.45 17.79 -9.25
N ILE A 459 7.55 18.05 -9.96
CA ILE A 459 8.60 18.99 -9.54
C ILE A 459 9.01 19.89 -10.71
N PRO A 460 8.89 21.22 -10.64
CA PRO A 460 9.47 22.13 -11.61
C PRO A 460 10.98 22.28 -11.34
N THR A 461 11.80 22.02 -12.36
CA THR A 461 13.26 21.91 -12.23
C THR A 461 14.03 23.06 -12.85
N THR A 462 13.31 24.09 -13.32
CA THR A 462 13.91 25.34 -13.83
C THR A 462 12.99 26.52 -13.53
N GLY A 463 13.51 27.72 -13.70
CA GLY A 463 12.81 28.96 -13.39
C GLY A 463 12.98 29.40 -11.93
N ARG A 464 12.48 30.60 -11.61
CA ARG A 464 12.65 31.27 -10.30
C ARG A 464 11.37 31.99 -9.82
N LEU A 465 10.19 31.51 -10.23
CA LEU A 465 8.90 32.06 -9.78
C LEU A 465 8.43 31.32 -8.52
N THR A 466 7.63 32.01 -7.71
CA THR A 466 7.07 31.55 -6.44
C THR A 466 5.83 30.65 -6.63
N GLY A 467 5.75 29.90 -7.73
CA GLY A 467 4.63 29.01 -8.02
C GLY A 467 4.40 28.78 -9.51
N TYR A 468 4.28 27.51 -9.89
CA TYR A 468 4.01 27.08 -11.26
C TYR A 468 2.70 26.32 -11.36
N SER A 469 1.83 26.78 -12.26
CA SER A 469 0.59 26.08 -12.57
C SER A 469 0.82 24.89 -13.49
N TYR A 470 0.11 23.80 -13.24
CA TYR A 470 -0.02 22.66 -14.14
C TYR A 470 -1.44 22.10 -14.10
N THR A 471 -1.75 21.32 -15.12
CA THR A 471 -2.94 20.47 -15.21
C THR A 471 -2.56 19.02 -15.43
N TYR A 472 -3.39 18.10 -14.99
CA TYR A 472 -3.20 16.68 -15.26
C TYR A 472 -4.54 15.95 -15.44
N ALA A 473 -4.50 14.83 -16.12
CA ALA A 473 -5.62 13.89 -16.21
C ALA A 473 -5.10 12.46 -16.05
N ALA A 474 -5.95 11.55 -15.59
CA ALA A 474 -5.60 10.15 -15.42
C ALA A 474 -6.73 9.24 -15.88
N THR A 475 -6.42 8.18 -16.62
CA THR A 475 -7.41 7.24 -17.17
C THR A 475 -6.88 5.81 -17.07
N ILE A 476 -7.79 4.83 -16.94
CA ILE A 476 -7.44 3.41 -17.05
C ILE A 476 -8.04 2.91 -18.37
N GLY A 477 -7.20 2.34 -19.23
CA GLY A 477 -7.54 1.84 -20.55
C GLY A 477 -8.16 0.43 -20.48
N SER A 478 -9.40 0.33 -20.97
CA SER A 478 -10.27 -0.85 -21.08
C SER A 478 -10.99 -1.28 -19.79
N THR A 479 -12.28 -1.55 -19.94
CA THR A 479 -13.28 -1.80 -18.88
C THR A 479 -13.61 -3.29 -18.77
N GLU A 480 -12.63 -4.19 -18.87
CA GLU A 480 -12.92 -5.60 -18.61
C GLU A 480 -12.93 -5.83 -17.10
N PHE A 481 -14.13 -5.81 -16.53
CA PHE A 481 -14.38 -6.33 -15.19
C PHE A 481 -14.08 -7.84 -15.18
N PRO A 482 -13.54 -8.38 -14.08
CA PRO A 482 -13.12 -9.78 -14.06
C PRO A 482 -14.34 -10.70 -14.19
N PRO A 483 -14.28 -11.70 -15.11
CA PRO A 483 -15.37 -12.65 -15.29
C PRO A 483 -15.36 -13.74 -14.22
N PRO A 484 -16.48 -14.45 -14.01
CA PRO A 484 -16.53 -15.66 -13.20
C PRO A 484 -15.61 -16.74 -13.78
N SER A 485 -15.02 -17.56 -12.92
CA SER A 485 -14.16 -18.69 -13.31
C SER A 485 -14.82 -20.04 -12.96
N ASN A 486 -14.23 -21.15 -13.44
CA ASN A 486 -14.64 -22.52 -13.13
C ASN A 486 -16.12 -22.84 -13.36
N LEU A 487 -16.68 -22.32 -14.45
CA LEU A 487 -18.02 -22.71 -14.84
C LEU A 487 -18.06 -24.22 -15.13
N ARG A 488 -18.88 -24.94 -14.36
CA ARG A 488 -19.16 -26.36 -14.49
C ARG A 488 -20.65 -26.60 -14.70
N GLY A 489 -20.99 -27.64 -15.46
CA GLY A 489 -22.36 -28.04 -15.75
C GLY A 489 -22.53 -29.54 -15.64
N ILE A 490 -23.69 -29.99 -15.14
CA ILE A 490 -24.00 -31.40 -14.92
C ILE A 490 -24.94 -31.89 -16.01
N SER A 491 -24.49 -32.87 -16.79
CA SER A 491 -25.30 -33.59 -17.78
C SER A 491 -26.11 -34.73 -17.13
N GLY A 492 -27.10 -35.26 -17.85
CA GLY A 492 -27.80 -36.49 -17.50
C GLY A 492 -28.97 -36.34 -16.54
N ARG A 493 -29.28 -35.12 -16.07
CA ARG A 493 -30.51 -34.87 -15.33
C ARG A 493 -31.70 -34.68 -16.28
N ASP A 494 -32.81 -35.31 -15.93
CA ASP A 494 -34.05 -35.23 -16.71
C ASP A 494 -34.56 -33.78 -16.73
N SER A 495 -34.58 -33.20 -17.93
CA SER A 495 -35.12 -31.87 -18.21
C SER A 495 -34.48 -30.76 -17.37
N MET A 496 -33.19 -30.92 -17.02
CA MET A 496 -32.47 -29.94 -16.20
C MET A 496 -30.96 -29.98 -16.43
N VAL A 497 -30.31 -28.81 -16.40
CA VAL A 497 -28.85 -28.68 -16.31
C VAL A 497 -28.48 -27.81 -15.10
N PRO A 498 -27.96 -28.41 -14.02
CA PRO A 498 -27.28 -27.66 -12.95
C PRO A 498 -25.96 -27.05 -13.43
N LEU A 499 -25.72 -25.80 -13.07
CA LEU A 499 -24.51 -25.03 -13.33
C LEU A 499 -23.95 -24.47 -12.02
N PHE A 500 -22.64 -24.41 -11.91
CA PHE A 500 -21.93 -23.81 -10.77
C PHE A 500 -20.67 -23.10 -11.28
N TRP A 501 -20.22 -22.05 -10.58
CA TRP A 501 -18.99 -21.33 -10.90
C TRP A 501 -18.36 -20.73 -9.65
N THR A 502 -17.17 -20.15 -9.80
CA THR A 502 -16.46 -19.45 -8.73
C THR A 502 -16.63 -17.94 -8.90
N GLU A 503 -16.84 -17.24 -7.78
CA GLU A 503 -16.92 -15.77 -7.73
C GLU A 503 -15.57 -15.14 -8.14
N PRO A 504 -15.57 -14.05 -8.94
CA PRO A 504 -14.34 -13.33 -9.30
C PRO A 504 -13.53 -12.89 -8.09
N SER A 505 -12.22 -13.13 -8.11
CA SER A 505 -11.34 -12.66 -7.04
C SER A 505 -11.14 -11.13 -7.10
N GLY A 506 -11.14 -10.47 -5.95
CA GLY A 506 -10.87 -9.03 -5.83
C GLY A 506 -12.08 -8.10 -5.99
N ALA A 507 -13.24 -8.58 -6.44
CA ALA A 507 -14.49 -7.81 -6.46
C ALA A 507 -15.72 -8.70 -6.31
N THR A 508 -16.70 -8.28 -5.51
CA THR A 508 -17.97 -8.99 -5.32
C THR A 508 -18.99 -8.48 -6.35
N PRO A 509 -19.45 -9.31 -7.30
CA PRO A 509 -20.48 -8.92 -8.25
C PRO A 509 -21.85 -8.74 -7.58
N ASP A 510 -22.71 -7.90 -8.16
CA ASP A 510 -24.11 -7.77 -7.72
C ASP A 510 -24.95 -8.98 -8.11
N ALA A 511 -24.63 -9.57 -9.25
CA ALA A 511 -25.29 -10.74 -9.82
C ALA A 511 -24.43 -11.37 -10.93
N TYR A 512 -24.91 -12.49 -11.44
CA TYR A 512 -24.35 -13.22 -12.57
C TYR A 512 -25.40 -13.38 -13.67
N ARG A 513 -25.00 -13.22 -14.93
CA ARG A 513 -25.89 -13.48 -16.07
C ARG A 513 -25.45 -14.76 -16.78
N ILE A 514 -26.41 -15.65 -16.99
CA ILE A 514 -26.19 -16.97 -17.58
C ILE A 514 -26.59 -16.90 -19.03
N TYR A 515 -25.69 -17.37 -19.88
CA TYR A 515 -25.93 -17.50 -21.29
C TYR A 515 -25.91 -18.94 -21.72
N ARG A 516 -26.71 -19.27 -22.72
CA ARG A 516 -26.81 -20.59 -23.31
C ARG A 516 -26.86 -20.52 -24.82
N ARG A 517 -26.31 -21.53 -25.48
CA ARG A 517 -26.57 -21.85 -26.89
C ARG A 517 -26.72 -23.35 -27.08
N ILE A 518 -27.35 -23.76 -28.18
CA ILE A 518 -27.24 -25.13 -28.67
C ILE A 518 -25.87 -25.26 -29.35
N GLU A 519 -25.14 -26.33 -29.08
CA GLU A 519 -23.82 -26.56 -29.68
C GLU A 519 -23.92 -26.53 -31.22
N GLY A 520 -23.03 -25.77 -31.86
CA GLY A 520 -23.03 -25.51 -33.30
C GLY A 520 -23.73 -24.23 -33.74
N LEU A 521 -24.39 -23.49 -32.83
CA LEU A 521 -24.86 -22.13 -33.10
C LEU A 521 -23.78 -21.08 -32.81
N ASP A 522 -23.80 -19.98 -33.59
CA ASP A 522 -22.74 -18.97 -33.56
C ASP A 522 -22.74 -18.11 -32.29
N SER A 523 -23.90 -17.87 -31.65
CA SER A 523 -24.04 -16.89 -30.56
C SER A 523 -24.69 -17.46 -29.30
N PHE A 524 -24.20 -17.02 -28.15
CA PHE A 524 -24.80 -17.22 -26.83
C PHE A 524 -25.97 -16.25 -26.60
N SER A 525 -27.08 -16.76 -26.04
CA SER A 525 -28.25 -15.96 -25.67
C SER A 525 -28.40 -15.93 -24.15
N PRO A 526 -28.72 -14.78 -23.52
CA PRO A 526 -28.98 -14.73 -22.09
C PRO A 526 -30.25 -15.51 -21.77
N ILE A 527 -30.21 -16.31 -20.70
CA ILE A 527 -31.35 -17.13 -20.26
C ILE A 527 -31.86 -16.75 -18.88
N ASP A 528 -31.00 -16.31 -17.96
CA ASP A 528 -31.40 -15.85 -16.64
C ASP A 528 -30.29 -15.03 -15.94
N GLU A 529 -30.63 -14.45 -14.79
CA GLU A 529 -29.71 -13.79 -13.86
C GLU A 529 -29.90 -14.32 -12.43
N THR A 530 -28.81 -14.55 -11.70
CA THR A 530 -28.87 -14.97 -10.29
C THR A 530 -27.79 -14.30 -9.46
N PRO A 531 -28.04 -13.97 -8.17
CA PRO A 531 -27.01 -13.51 -7.25
C PRO A 531 -26.16 -14.65 -6.68
N LEU A 532 -26.51 -15.91 -6.98
CA LEU A 532 -25.85 -17.09 -6.47
C LEU A 532 -24.77 -17.57 -7.45
N THR A 533 -23.76 -18.29 -6.96
CA THR A 533 -22.73 -18.95 -7.78
C THR A 533 -23.18 -20.30 -8.36
N HIS A 534 -24.50 -20.50 -8.47
CA HIS A 534 -25.12 -21.68 -9.07
C HIS A 534 -26.46 -21.36 -9.71
N TYR A 535 -26.85 -22.16 -10.70
CA TYR A 535 -28.10 -22.01 -11.45
C TYR A 535 -28.62 -23.35 -11.96
N TYR A 536 -29.93 -23.54 -12.01
CA TYR A 536 -30.57 -24.75 -12.54
C TYR A 536 -31.38 -24.41 -13.78
N ASP A 537 -30.86 -24.75 -14.96
CA ASP A 537 -31.57 -24.54 -16.22
C ASP A 537 -32.60 -25.65 -16.45
N SER A 538 -33.86 -25.38 -16.15
CA SER A 538 -34.98 -26.31 -16.38
C SER A 538 -35.64 -26.16 -17.77
N ASP A 539 -35.23 -25.17 -18.57
CA ASP A 539 -35.83 -24.88 -19.87
C ASP A 539 -35.04 -25.57 -21.00
N VAL A 540 -34.72 -26.84 -20.79
CA VAL A 540 -33.87 -27.64 -21.66
C VAL A 540 -34.59 -28.89 -22.17
N VAL A 541 -34.19 -29.37 -23.35
CA VAL A 541 -34.72 -30.59 -23.95
C VAL A 541 -33.68 -31.70 -23.80
N ASN A 542 -34.11 -32.84 -23.27
CA ASN A 542 -33.26 -34.02 -23.15
C ASN A 542 -32.60 -34.39 -24.49
N ASP A 543 -31.37 -34.89 -24.41
CA ASP A 543 -30.48 -35.27 -25.52
C ASP A 543 -30.08 -34.10 -26.45
N THR A 544 -30.41 -32.85 -26.07
CA THR A 544 -29.90 -31.66 -26.75
C THR A 544 -28.60 -31.19 -26.09
N ARG A 545 -27.58 -30.94 -26.91
CA ARG A 545 -26.28 -30.47 -26.41
C ARG A 545 -26.27 -28.95 -26.28
N TYR A 546 -26.18 -28.47 -25.04
CA TYR A 546 -26.10 -27.05 -24.72
C TYR A 546 -24.68 -26.65 -24.34
N GLN A 547 -24.30 -25.43 -24.70
CA GLN A 547 -23.10 -24.77 -24.22
C GLN A 547 -23.49 -23.56 -23.38
N TYR A 548 -22.79 -23.32 -22.28
CA TYR A 548 -23.03 -22.24 -21.34
C TYR A 548 -21.79 -21.39 -21.10
N VAL A 549 -22.01 -20.10 -20.84
CA VAL A 549 -21.04 -19.15 -20.29
C VAL A 549 -21.76 -18.26 -19.27
N VAL A 550 -21.01 -17.70 -18.32
CA VAL A 550 -21.53 -16.80 -17.29
C VAL A 550 -20.70 -15.51 -17.27
N THR A 551 -21.37 -14.36 -17.10
CA THR A 551 -20.73 -13.07 -16.83
C THR A 551 -21.05 -12.61 -15.41
N ALA A 552 -20.21 -11.75 -14.86
CA ALA A 552 -20.43 -11.04 -13.60
C ALA A 552 -20.95 -9.63 -13.90
N LEU A 553 -21.94 -9.19 -13.13
CA LEU A 553 -22.56 -7.87 -13.21
C LEU A 553 -22.05 -6.99 -12.07
N TYR A 554 -21.55 -5.79 -12.41
CA TYR A 554 -21.02 -4.80 -11.49
C TYR A 554 -21.66 -3.44 -11.75
N ASP A 555 -22.55 -2.97 -10.87
CA ASP A 555 -23.37 -1.76 -11.05
C ASP A 555 -24.06 -1.73 -12.43
N SER A 556 -23.54 -0.92 -13.36
CA SER A 556 -24.05 -0.76 -14.73
C SER A 556 -23.21 -1.49 -15.79
N ASN A 557 -22.24 -2.30 -15.38
CA ASN A 557 -21.27 -2.95 -16.25
C ASN A 557 -21.32 -4.47 -16.15
N GLU A 558 -20.81 -5.14 -17.17
CA GLU A 558 -20.78 -6.59 -17.30
C GLU A 558 -19.37 -7.04 -17.71
N SER A 559 -18.86 -8.09 -17.10
CA SER A 559 -17.56 -8.69 -17.42
C SER A 559 -17.54 -9.36 -18.80
N GLY A 560 -16.37 -9.87 -19.20
CA GLY A 560 -16.27 -10.90 -20.22
C GLY A 560 -16.96 -12.22 -19.82
N TYR A 561 -16.95 -13.21 -20.72
CA TYR A 561 -17.44 -14.56 -20.41
C TYR A 561 -16.47 -15.36 -19.54
N SER A 562 -17.03 -16.23 -18.71
CA SER A 562 -16.32 -17.37 -18.12
C SER A 562 -15.80 -18.33 -19.20
N ASN A 563 -15.14 -19.41 -18.79
CA ASN A 563 -14.92 -20.59 -19.64
C ASN A 563 -16.27 -21.14 -20.16
N ILE A 564 -16.23 -21.79 -21.32
CA ILE A 564 -17.40 -22.48 -21.91
C ILE A 564 -17.54 -23.86 -21.27
N VAL A 565 -18.75 -24.22 -20.85
CA VAL A 565 -19.09 -25.61 -20.47
C VAL A 565 -20.16 -26.20 -21.38
N THR A 566 -20.05 -27.48 -21.71
CA THR A 566 -21.06 -28.23 -22.47
C THR A 566 -21.83 -29.16 -21.53
N ALA A 567 -23.16 -29.18 -21.62
CA ALA A 567 -24.01 -30.10 -20.86
C ALA A 567 -25.17 -30.64 -21.70
N ILE A 568 -25.55 -31.90 -21.44
CA ILE A 568 -26.63 -32.62 -22.14
C ILE A 568 -27.60 -33.15 -21.08
N PRO A 569 -28.79 -32.56 -20.88
CA PRO A 569 -29.83 -33.15 -20.04
C PRO A 569 -30.29 -34.47 -20.68
N ALA A 570 -30.67 -35.48 -19.89
CA ALA A 570 -31.09 -36.77 -20.43
C ALA A 570 -32.06 -37.49 -19.50
N ILE A 571 -32.89 -38.37 -20.05
CA ILE A 571 -33.65 -39.36 -19.28
C ILE A 571 -32.76 -40.58 -19.14
N GLY A 572 -32.16 -40.79 -17.98
CA GLY A 572 -31.30 -41.95 -17.76
C GLY A 572 -31.56 -42.70 -16.46
N GLU A 573 -31.28 -44.00 -16.49
CA GLU A 573 -30.92 -44.74 -15.28
C GLU A 573 -29.48 -44.37 -14.91
N VAL A 574 -29.22 -44.19 -13.61
CA VAL A 574 -27.86 -44.09 -13.10
C VAL A 574 -27.27 -45.47 -13.12
N VAL A 575 -26.35 -45.74 -14.05
CA VAL A 575 -25.50 -46.92 -13.98
C VAL A 575 -24.31 -46.54 -13.12
N LEU A 576 -24.27 -47.07 -11.90
CA LEU A 576 -23.05 -47.11 -11.09
C LEU A 576 -22.11 -48.09 -11.77
N ASP A 577 -21.03 -47.58 -12.34
CA ASP A 577 -19.99 -48.41 -12.94
C ASP A 577 -18.64 -47.98 -12.34
N THR A 578 -17.91 -48.95 -11.81
CA THR A 578 -16.58 -48.69 -11.25
C THR A 578 -15.58 -48.83 -12.39
N PHE A 579 -15.26 -47.72 -13.06
CA PHE A 579 -14.23 -47.73 -14.08
C PHE A 579 -12.86 -47.70 -13.39
N ASP A 580 -12.07 -48.77 -13.55
CA ASP A 580 -10.64 -48.76 -13.28
C ASP A 580 -9.93 -47.96 -14.39
N ILE A 581 -10.01 -46.63 -14.32
CA ILE A 581 -9.39 -45.74 -15.31
C ILE A 581 -7.92 -45.56 -14.90
N PHE A 582 -7.07 -46.39 -15.51
CA PHE A 582 -5.61 -46.52 -15.36
C PHE A 582 -5.12 -47.41 -14.20
N TYR A 583 -4.67 -48.61 -14.60
CA TYR A 583 -3.71 -49.40 -13.84
C TYR A 583 -2.40 -48.60 -13.76
N ASP A 584 -1.97 -48.24 -12.56
CA ASP A 584 -0.57 -47.94 -12.29
C ASP A 584 -0.12 -48.90 -11.19
N ASP A 585 0.37 -50.07 -11.59
CA ASP A 585 1.04 -51.01 -10.69
C ASP A 585 2.52 -50.64 -10.56
N GLY A 586 2.83 -49.35 -10.44
CA GLY A 586 4.18 -48.85 -10.29
C GLY A 586 4.98 -49.60 -9.23
N VAL A 587 5.94 -50.40 -9.67
CA VAL A 587 6.82 -51.18 -8.80
C VAL A 587 7.77 -50.22 -8.08
N ALA A 588 7.53 -49.84 -6.83
CA ALA A 588 8.39 -48.87 -6.15
C ALA A 588 9.88 -49.30 -6.13
N SER A 589 10.79 -48.50 -6.72
CA SER A 589 12.24 -48.76 -6.71
C SER A 589 13.09 -47.69 -6.03
N THR A 590 12.51 -46.57 -5.56
CA THR A 590 13.28 -45.49 -4.91
C THR A 590 12.46 -44.62 -3.96
N TYR A 591 13.16 -44.05 -2.96
CA TYR A 591 12.66 -43.27 -1.83
C TYR A 591 12.68 -41.75 -2.13
N LEU A 592 11.52 -41.07 -2.00
CA LEU A 592 11.42 -39.62 -2.20
C LEU A 592 11.42 -38.78 -0.91
N GLY A 593 11.24 -39.40 0.26
CA GLY A 593 11.19 -38.69 1.56
C GLY A 593 10.11 -39.22 2.50
N SER A 594 9.86 -38.48 3.58
CA SER A 594 8.70 -38.66 4.48
C SER A 594 7.54 -37.75 4.06
N TRP A 595 6.31 -38.22 4.25
CA TRP A 595 5.10 -37.38 4.07
C TRP A 595 5.04 -36.25 5.12
N ASP A 596 4.92 -35.01 4.66
CA ASP A 596 4.54 -33.84 5.46
C ASP A 596 3.03 -33.55 5.23
N SER A 597 2.36 -32.93 6.20
CA SER A 597 0.98 -32.46 6.03
C SER A 597 0.88 -31.53 4.80
N GLY A 598 -0.07 -31.79 3.91
CA GLY A 598 -0.26 -31.04 2.67
C GLY A 598 0.51 -31.60 1.46
N ASP A 599 1.31 -32.66 1.63
CA ASP A 599 1.86 -33.39 0.50
C ASP A 599 0.76 -34.18 -0.22
N ILE A 600 0.84 -34.27 -1.55
CA ILE A 600 -0.19 -34.85 -2.41
C ILE A 600 0.44 -35.79 -3.43
N ILE A 601 -0.13 -36.98 -3.60
CA ILE A 601 0.03 -37.76 -4.86
C ILE A 601 -1.21 -37.57 -5.70
N ALA A 602 -1.05 -37.34 -7.00
CA ALA A 602 -2.19 -37.12 -7.87
C ALA A 602 -2.00 -37.74 -9.25
N THR A 603 -3.12 -38.06 -9.89
CA THR A 603 -3.14 -38.56 -11.26
C THR A 603 -4.26 -37.90 -12.06
N ARG A 604 -4.08 -37.80 -13.37
CA ARG A 604 -5.03 -37.16 -14.28
C ARG A 604 -6.03 -38.19 -14.81
N PHE A 605 -7.31 -37.93 -14.57
CA PHE A 605 -8.42 -38.71 -15.12
C PHE A 605 -9.06 -37.97 -16.29
N VAL A 606 -9.29 -38.66 -17.39
CA VAL A 606 -10.00 -38.16 -18.58
C VAL A 606 -11.09 -39.18 -18.93
N ALA A 607 -12.31 -38.70 -19.20
CA ALA A 607 -13.37 -39.57 -19.70
C ALA A 607 -13.13 -39.96 -21.17
N ASP A 608 -13.60 -41.14 -21.59
CA ASP A 608 -13.70 -41.50 -23.01
C ASP A 608 -14.84 -40.73 -23.71
N ASP A 609 -14.87 -40.74 -25.06
CA ASP A 609 -15.83 -39.97 -25.90
C ASP A 609 -17.24 -40.54 -25.82
N THR A 610 -17.86 -40.39 -24.66
CA THR A 610 -19.22 -40.84 -24.41
C THR A 610 -20.20 -39.67 -24.54
N ILE A 611 -21.37 -39.96 -25.11
CA ILE A 611 -22.47 -38.97 -25.23
C ILE A 611 -23.01 -38.50 -23.88
N TYR A 612 -22.74 -39.22 -22.78
CA TYR A 612 -23.16 -38.88 -21.43
C TYR A 612 -21.95 -38.69 -20.51
N GLN A 613 -22.03 -37.70 -19.62
CA GLN A 613 -20.95 -37.30 -18.72
C GLN A 613 -20.90 -38.20 -17.49
N TYR A 614 -19.69 -38.56 -17.06
CA TYR A 614 -19.48 -39.25 -15.80
C TYR A 614 -19.50 -38.26 -14.63
N ARG A 615 -20.18 -38.62 -13.54
CA ARG A 615 -20.12 -37.90 -12.26
C ARG A 615 -19.24 -38.69 -11.30
N ILE A 616 -18.23 -38.06 -10.74
CA ILE A 616 -17.37 -38.65 -9.72
C ILE A 616 -18.17 -38.73 -8.41
N VAL A 617 -18.28 -39.94 -7.87
CA VAL A 617 -18.99 -40.18 -6.61
C VAL A 617 -18.12 -40.82 -5.54
N GLY A 618 -16.97 -41.36 -5.92
CA GLY A 618 -16.01 -41.90 -4.96
C GLY A 618 -14.58 -41.81 -5.46
N VAL A 619 -13.64 -41.72 -4.53
CA VAL A 619 -12.21 -41.90 -4.77
C VAL A 619 -11.75 -43.05 -3.89
N SER A 620 -10.97 -43.98 -4.43
CA SER A 620 -10.35 -45.06 -3.66
C SER A 620 -8.84 -45.05 -3.89
N ALA A 621 -8.05 -45.18 -2.82
CA ALA A 621 -6.60 -45.15 -2.94
C ALA A 621 -5.89 -46.25 -2.14
N ASP A 622 -4.82 -46.79 -2.72
CA ASP A 622 -3.87 -47.71 -2.08
C ASP A 622 -2.49 -47.04 -2.08
N MET A 623 -1.75 -47.08 -0.97
CA MET A 623 -0.41 -46.47 -0.93
C MET A 623 0.54 -47.28 -0.06
N TYR A 624 1.69 -47.69 -0.60
CA TYR A 624 2.53 -48.69 0.07
C TYR A 624 3.20 -48.19 1.38
N ASP A 625 2.97 -48.92 2.48
CA ASP A 625 3.51 -48.65 3.83
C ASP A 625 4.79 -49.44 4.14
N PHE A 626 5.78 -48.79 4.76
CA PHE A 626 7.02 -49.41 5.23
C PHE A 626 7.14 -49.51 6.76
N ALA A 627 6.10 -49.19 7.54
CA ALA A 627 6.12 -49.34 8.99
C ALA A 627 4.85 -50.00 9.52
N TYR A 628 4.93 -51.32 9.79
CA TYR A 628 3.95 -52.10 10.51
C TYR A 628 3.31 -51.31 11.67
N THR A 629 2.07 -50.84 11.47
CA THR A 629 1.01 -50.40 12.42
C THR A 629 0.48 -48.96 12.40
N GLY A 630 0.81 -48.09 11.42
CA GLY A 630 0.37 -46.69 11.44
C GLY A 630 -1.01 -46.37 10.85
N SER A 631 -1.83 -45.56 11.55
CA SER A 631 -3.07 -44.94 11.02
C SER A 631 -2.79 -43.54 10.45
N ALA A 632 -3.53 -43.13 9.40
CA ALA A 632 -3.42 -41.79 8.81
C ALA A 632 -4.79 -41.17 8.49
N HIS A 633 -4.83 -39.85 8.42
CA HIS A 633 -5.93 -39.07 7.86
C HIS A 633 -5.51 -38.57 6.49
N ILE A 634 -6.36 -38.84 5.50
CA ILE A 634 -6.18 -38.43 4.11
C ILE A 634 -7.46 -37.78 3.60
N LYS A 635 -7.38 -36.94 2.57
CA LYS A 635 -8.55 -36.44 1.85
C LYS A 635 -8.34 -36.50 0.33
N ALA A 636 -9.43 -36.56 -0.42
CA ALA A 636 -9.40 -36.42 -1.87
C ALA A 636 -9.38 -34.92 -2.23
N VAL A 637 -8.49 -34.53 -3.13
CA VAL A 637 -8.37 -33.18 -3.66
C VAL A 637 -8.46 -33.22 -5.18
N PHE A 638 -9.12 -32.23 -5.77
CA PHE A 638 -9.42 -32.20 -7.20
C PHE A 638 -8.91 -30.90 -7.79
N TYR A 639 -8.09 -30.98 -8.84
CA TYR A 639 -7.46 -29.83 -9.49
C TYR A 639 -7.84 -29.74 -10.97
N SER A 640 -7.93 -28.50 -11.47
CA SER A 640 -7.97 -28.24 -12.91
C SER A 640 -6.62 -28.57 -13.54
N VAL A 641 -6.65 -28.84 -14.84
CA VAL A 641 -5.45 -29.13 -15.63
C VAL A 641 -5.03 -27.83 -16.32
N GLY A 642 -3.86 -27.31 -15.96
CA GLY A 642 -3.27 -26.11 -16.55
C GLY A 642 -2.84 -26.31 -18.01
N GLU A 643 -2.51 -25.22 -18.70
CA GLU A 643 -2.04 -25.27 -20.09
C GLU A 643 -0.76 -26.09 -20.27
N ASP A 644 0.10 -26.08 -19.24
CA ASP A 644 1.32 -26.89 -19.16
C ASP A 644 1.06 -28.32 -18.70
N THR A 645 -0.22 -28.70 -18.56
CA THR A 645 -0.74 -29.97 -18.06
C THR A 645 -0.46 -30.26 -16.59
N MET A 646 0.06 -29.30 -15.82
CA MET A 646 0.22 -29.42 -14.36
C MET A 646 -1.11 -29.16 -13.64
N PRO A 647 -1.24 -29.56 -12.35
CA PRO A 647 -2.30 -29.07 -11.49
C PRO A 647 -2.26 -27.54 -11.39
N ASP A 648 -3.38 -26.88 -11.64
CA ASP A 648 -3.50 -25.42 -11.62
C ASP A 648 -4.35 -24.95 -10.44
N GLU A 649 -5.68 -25.04 -10.53
CA GLU A 649 -6.60 -24.54 -9.49
C GLU A 649 -7.27 -25.69 -8.71
N LEU A 650 -7.37 -25.57 -7.39
CA LEU A 650 -8.14 -26.50 -6.54
C LEU A 650 -9.64 -26.33 -6.80
N ILE A 651 -10.26 -27.31 -7.44
CA ILE A 651 -11.70 -27.35 -7.79
C ILE A 651 -12.56 -27.73 -6.59
N ALA A 652 -12.12 -28.73 -5.82
CA ALA A 652 -12.85 -29.26 -4.67
C ALA A 652 -11.95 -30.13 -3.79
N GLU A 653 -12.41 -30.39 -2.57
CA GLU A 653 -11.78 -31.34 -1.65
C GLU A 653 -12.84 -32.06 -0.82
N SER A 654 -12.53 -33.28 -0.38
CA SER A 654 -13.36 -34.03 0.56
C SER A 654 -13.03 -33.69 2.00
N ASP A 655 -13.93 -34.04 2.93
CA ASP A 655 -13.56 -34.15 4.34
C ASP A 655 -12.45 -35.22 4.53
N PRO A 656 -11.54 -35.03 5.51
CA PRO A 656 -10.54 -36.04 5.83
C PRO A 656 -11.17 -37.34 6.34
N VAL A 657 -10.73 -38.47 5.78
CA VAL A 657 -11.09 -39.80 6.25
C VAL A 657 -9.94 -40.43 7.02
N HIS A 658 -10.28 -41.17 8.07
CA HIS A 658 -9.32 -41.96 8.83
C HIS A 658 -9.13 -43.34 8.19
N THR A 659 -7.89 -43.72 7.89
CA THR A 659 -7.51 -45.05 7.42
C THR A 659 -6.53 -45.73 8.37
N THR A 660 -6.66 -47.06 8.52
CA THR A 660 -5.88 -47.89 9.47
C THR A 660 -5.01 -48.94 8.80
N ALA A 661 -5.11 -49.10 7.48
CA ALA A 661 -4.30 -50.02 6.70
C ALA A 661 -3.99 -49.36 5.36
N PHE A 662 -2.71 -49.29 5.02
CA PHE A 662 -2.22 -48.78 3.74
C PHE A 662 -1.91 -49.91 2.73
N HIS A 663 -2.34 -51.14 3.02
CA HIS A 663 -2.36 -52.30 2.13
C HIS A 663 -2.96 -53.49 2.91
N PRO A 664 -3.78 -54.40 2.33
CA PRO A 664 -4.25 -54.46 0.94
C PRO A 664 -5.67 -53.87 0.73
N GLU A 665 -6.20 -53.11 1.68
CA GLU A 665 -7.56 -52.54 1.58
C GLU A 665 -7.48 -51.09 1.10
N LEU A 666 -8.14 -50.79 -0.03
CA LEU A 666 -8.27 -49.43 -0.57
C LEU A 666 -8.98 -48.53 0.44
N ALA A 667 -8.41 -47.36 0.74
CA ALA A 667 -9.11 -46.32 1.47
C ALA A 667 -10.12 -45.65 0.54
N SER A 668 -11.42 -45.84 0.80
CA SER A 668 -12.51 -45.25 0.02
C SER A 668 -13.01 -43.95 0.65
N ILE A 669 -13.17 -42.94 -0.20
CA ILE A 669 -13.62 -41.59 0.11
C ILE A 669 -14.88 -41.33 -0.71
N ASP A 670 -16.02 -41.13 -0.05
CA ASP A 670 -17.26 -40.71 -0.70
C ASP A 670 -17.20 -39.22 -1.04
N VAL A 671 -17.44 -38.89 -2.31
CA VAL A 671 -17.44 -37.52 -2.82
C VAL A 671 -18.72 -37.19 -3.59
N SER A 672 -19.79 -37.98 -3.42
CA SER A 672 -21.04 -37.81 -4.17
C SER A 672 -21.68 -36.44 -3.99
N GLU A 673 -21.49 -35.83 -2.82
CA GLU A 673 -22.01 -34.50 -2.44
C GLU A 673 -21.27 -33.35 -3.15
N LEU A 674 -20.06 -33.58 -3.69
CA LEU A 674 -19.30 -32.54 -4.40
C LEU A 674 -19.84 -32.29 -5.82
N GLU A 675 -20.74 -33.17 -6.30
CA GLU A 675 -21.34 -33.13 -7.64
C GLU A 675 -20.32 -32.92 -8.78
N LEU A 676 -19.16 -33.58 -8.69
CA LEU A 676 -18.04 -33.35 -9.60
C LEU A 676 -18.22 -34.07 -10.94
N PRO A 677 -18.24 -33.35 -12.07
CA PRO A 677 -18.17 -34.00 -13.38
C PRO A 677 -16.75 -34.45 -13.71
N LEU A 678 -16.61 -35.55 -14.45
CA LEU A 678 -15.36 -35.95 -15.11
C LEU A 678 -15.35 -35.40 -16.55
N PRO A 679 -14.44 -34.46 -16.90
CA PRO A 679 -14.40 -33.86 -18.23
C PRO A 679 -13.85 -34.81 -19.32
N TYR A 680 -14.40 -34.71 -20.53
CA TYR A 680 -13.95 -35.47 -21.72
C TYR A 680 -12.65 -34.95 -22.36
N ASN A 681 -12.38 -33.63 -22.29
CA ASN A 681 -11.21 -33.02 -22.96
C ASN A 681 -9.95 -33.01 -22.09
N MET A 682 -9.82 -32.00 -21.22
CA MET A 682 -8.61 -31.81 -20.41
C MET A 682 -8.56 -32.76 -19.22
N GLY A 683 -9.70 -33.38 -18.86
CA GLY A 683 -9.79 -34.20 -17.67
C GLY A 683 -9.73 -33.38 -16.38
N ILE A 684 -9.49 -34.07 -15.27
CA ILE A 684 -9.34 -33.51 -13.93
C ILE A 684 -8.18 -34.22 -13.23
N ILE A 685 -7.40 -33.51 -12.43
CA ILE A 685 -6.35 -34.13 -11.62
C ILE A 685 -6.92 -34.45 -10.25
N VAL A 686 -6.83 -35.71 -9.86
CA VAL A 686 -7.36 -36.21 -8.58
C VAL A 686 -6.18 -36.65 -7.73
N GLY A 687 -6.08 -36.06 -6.54
CA GLY A 687 -5.03 -36.34 -5.59
C GLY A 687 -5.52 -36.84 -4.25
N ILE A 688 -4.59 -37.47 -3.53
CA ILE A 688 -4.73 -37.87 -2.14
C ILE A 688 -3.76 -37.00 -1.34
N GLU A 689 -4.31 -36.10 -0.55
CA GLU A 689 -3.54 -35.24 0.36
C GLU A 689 -3.37 -35.93 1.71
N TYR A 690 -2.12 -35.94 2.19
CA TYR A 690 -1.82 -36.38 3.55
C TYR A 690 -2.11 -35.25 4.54
N VAL A 691 -3.00 -35.51 5.51
CA VAL A 691 -3.40 -34.50 6.51
C VAL A 691 -2.62 -34.69 7.80
N SER A 692 -2.60 -35.90 8.36
CA SER A 692 -1.89 -36.21 9.62
C SER A 692 -1.82 -37.72 9.89
N GLY A 693 -0.91 -38.20 10.74
CA GLY A 693 -0.84 -39.62 11.12
C GLY A 693 0.57 -40.09 11.49
N GLU A 694 0.77 -41.41 11.57
CA GLU A 694 2.12 -41.98 11.65
C GLU A 694 2.82 -41.89 10.27
N ILE A 695 4.12 -41.60 10.29
CA ILE A 695 4.89 -41.21 9.10
C ILE A 695 5.21 -42.45 8.25
N GLY A 696 4.71 -42.48 7.02
CA GLY A 696 5.16 -43.38 5.96
C GLY A 696 6.23 -42.73 5.07
N SER A 697 6.93 -43.54 4.27
CA SER A 697 7.77 -43.05 3.16
C SER A 697 6.93 -42.75 1.93
N ILE A 698 7.34 -41.80 1.10
CA ILE A 698 6.77 -41.58 -0.24
C ILE A 698 7.44 -42.57 -1.21
N PRO A 699 6.74 -43.63 -1.70
CA PRO A 699 7.28 -44.46 -2.77
C PRO A 699 7.19 -43.70 -4.08
N ALA A 700 8.17 -43.87 -4.97
CA ALA A 700 8.04 -43.41 -6.35
C ALA A 700 6.84 -44.12 -7.01
N ILE A 701 5.96 -43.35 -7.67
CA ILE A 701 5.00 -43.90 -8.63
C ILE A 701 5.82 -44.21 -9.89
N LEU A 702 6.16 -45.48 -10.12
CA LEU A 702 6.76 -45.87 -11.39
C LEU A 702 5.65 -46.03 -12.43
N VAL A 703 5.87 -45.52 -13.63
CA VAL A 703 4.99 -45.79 -14.76
C VAL A 703 5.12 -47.26 -15.16
N ASP A 704 4.02 -48.02 -15.21
CA ASP A 704 3.99 -49.30 -15.92
C ASP A 704 4.24 -49.05 -17.42
N ASP A 705 5.40 -49.48 -17.91
CA ASP A 705 5.78 -49.34 -19.33
C ASP A 705 5.07 -50.35 -20.23
N GLN A 706 4.21 -51.23 -19.69
CA GLN A 706 3.62 -52.30 -20.49
C GLN A 706 2.50 -51.87 -21.44
N ASN A 707 1.92 -50.66 -21.35
CA ASN A 707 0.85 -50.24 -22.28
C ASN A 707 0.80 -48.72 -22.61
N GLY A 708 1.94 -48.04 -22.81
CA GLY A 708 1.94 -46.74 -23.51
C GLY A 708 1.16 -45.61 -22.82
N VAL A 709 1.21 -45.53 -21.48
CA VAL A 709 0.62 -44.42 -20.73
C VAL A 709 1.30 -43.10 -21.15
N PRO A 710 0.54 -42.04 -21.51
CA PRO A 710 1.11 -40.76 -21.95
C PRO A 710 1.92 -40.06 -20.85
N HIS A 711 2.91 -39.25 -21.27
CA HIS A 711 3.47 -38.18 -20.43
C HIS A 711 2.32 -37.31 -19.87
N TYR A 712 2.52 -36.65 -18.71
CA TYR A 712 1.54 -35.73 -18.10
C TYR A 712 0.31 -36.40 -17.48
N THR A 713 0.53 -37.47 -16.73
CA THR A 713 -0.54 -38.24 -16.08
C THR A 713 -0.36 -38.40 -14.58
N ASN A 714 0.87 -38.32 -14.05
CA ASN A 714 1.16 -38.53 -12.64
C ASN A 714 1.96 -37.36 -12.04
N TYR A 715 1.52 -36.90 -10.86
CA TYR A 715 2.04 -35.71 -10.19
C TYR A 715 2.26 -35.98 -8.71
N TYR A 716 3.20 -35.24 -8.13
CA TYR A 716 3.28 -35.11 -6.69
C TYR A 716 3.48 -33.66 -6.29
N CYS A 717 2.84 -33.26 -5.20
CA CYS A 717 3.10 -32.00 -4.52
C CYS A 717 3.93 -32.30 -3.29
N TYR A 718 5.14 -31.75 -3.23
CA TYR A 718 5.99 -31.83 -2.05
C TYR A 718 6.23 -30.43 -1.51
N ARG A 719 5.81 -30.17 -0.27
CA ARG A 719 5.93 -28.86 0.39
C ARG A 719 5.38 -27.70 -0.46
N GLY A 720 4.20 -27.92 -1.04
CA GLY A 720 3.51 -26.92 -1.87
C GLY A 720 4.09 -26.74 -3.27
N THR A 721 5.06 -27.55 -3.69
CA THR A 721 5.62 -27.49 -5.06
C THR A 721 5.18 -28.71 -5.86
N TRP A 722 4.39 -28.48 -6.91
CA TRP A 722 4.01 -29.51 -7.87
C TRP A 722 5.17 -29.91 -8.76
N ARG A 723 5.27 -31.22 -9.00
CA ARG A 723 6.23 -31.81 -9.91
C ARG A 723 5.58 -32.98 -10.64
N GLU A 724 5.85 -33.04 -11.92
CA GLU A 724 5.57 -34.23 -12.70
C GLU A 724 6.63 -35.30 -12.47
N HIS A 725 6.22 -36.56 -12.45
CA HIS A 725 7.09 -37.68 -12.16
C HIS A 725 7.53 -38.40 -13.45
N TYR A 726 8.85 -38.43 -13.72
CA TYR A 726 9.44 -39.11 -14.88
C TYR A 726 10.64 -39.98 -14.46
N THR A 727 10.46 -41.31 -14.35
CA THR A 727 11.49 -42.37 -14.44
C THR A 727 12.85 -42.18 -13.72
N PHE A 728 13.22 -43.09 -12.81
CA PHE A 728 14.62 -43.33 -12.44
C PHE A 728 15.01 -44.80 -12.61
N TRP A 729 16.17 -45.06 -13.21
CA TRP A 729 16.72 -46.40 -13.41
C TRP A 729 17.32 -46.93 -12.10
N ALA A 730 16.71 -47.94 -11.47
CA ALA A 730 17.40 -48.84 -10.54
C ALA A 730 16.67 -50.20 -10.42
N THR A 731 17.47 -51.26 -10.36
CA THR A 731 17.08 -52.69 -10.33
C THR A 731 16.22 -53.10 -9.12
N PRO A 732 15.36 -54.14 -9.24
CA PRO A 732 14.26 -54.43 -8.31
C PRO A 732 14.65 -55.40 -7.19
N GLU A 733 14.34 -55.10 -5.92
CA GLU A 733 14.25 -56.14 -4.87
C GLU A 733 13.09 -55.99 -3.86
N MET A 734 12.15 -55.05 -3.99
CA MET A 734 10.93 -55.01 -3.14
C MET A 734 9.70 -54.56 -3.94
N THR A 735 8.63 -55.36 -3.94
CA THR A 735 7.36 -55.11 -4.65
C THR A 735 6.35 -54.36 -3.77
N GLY A 736 5.88 -53.20 -4.23
CA GLY A 736 4.80 -52.40 -3.64
C GLY A 736 4.25 -51.38 -4.65
N TYR A 737 2.94 -51.10 -4.61
CA TYR A 737 2.18 -50.34 -5.62
C TYR A 737 1.37 -49.19 -4.96
N ASN A 738 1.25 -48.02 -5.61
CA ASN A 738 0.32 -46.96 -5.21
C ASN A 738 -0.78 -46.84 -6.28
N ILE A 739 -2.05 -46.78 -5.88
CA ILE A 739 -3.21 -46.76 -6.78
C ILE A 739 -4.14 -45.62 -6.39
N ILE A 740 -4.69 -44.89 -7.36
CA ILE A 740 -5.86 -44.01 -7.19
C ILE A 740 -6.93 -44.48 -8.18
N ARG A 741 -8.17 -44.63 -7.73
CA ARG A 741 -9.34 -45.04 -8.52
C ARG A 741 -10.48 -44.07 -8.34
N LEU A 742 -11.25 -43.88 -9.40
CA LEU A 742 -12.53 -43.18 -9.35
C LEU A 742 -13.69 -44.17 -9.39
N THR A 743 -14.65 -43.96 -8.50
CA THR A 743 -16.00 -44.48 -8.68
C THR A 743 -16.81 -43.39 -9.35
N VAL A 744 -17.38 -43.69 -10.51
CA VAL A 744 -18.19 -42.73 -11.25
C VAL A 744 -19.59 -43.28 -11.48
N GLU A 745 -20.53 -42.37 -11.61
CA GLU A 745 -21.87 -42.65 -12.09
C GLU A 745 -21.96 -42.17 -13.53
N GLN A 746 -22.44 -43.03 -14.42
CA GLN A 746 -22.80 -42.65 -15.77
C GLN A 746 -24.30 -42.64 -15.91
N TYR A 747 -24.83 -41.56 -16.48
CA TYR A 747 -26.19 -41.56 -16.98
C TYR A 747 -26.19 -42.31 -18.30
N VAL A 748 -26.99 -43.37 -18.42
CA VAL A 748 -27.24 -44.01 -19.71
C VAL A 748 -28.59 -43.56 -20.22
N GLY A 749 -28.65 -43.08 -21.47
CA GLY A 749 -29.91 -42.87 -22.14
C GLY A 749 -30.69 -44.19 -22.17
N ILE A 750 -31.98 -44.13 -21.85
CA ILE A 750 -32.89 -45.23 -22.19
C ILE A 750 -32.96 -45.22 -23.71
N ASP A 751 -32.36 -46.23 -24.36
CA ASP A 751 -32.52 -46.44 -25.80
C ASP A 751 -34.02 -46.44 -26.10
N GLU A 752 -34.47 -45.50 -26.93
CA GLU A 752 -35.89 -45.33 -27.27
C GLU A 752 -36.41 -46.62 -27.92
N GLU A 753 -36.96 -47.53 -27.12
CA GLU A 753 -37.95 -48.47 -27.60
C GLU A 753 -39.22 -47.67 -27.92
N GLN A 754 -39.27 -47.20 -29.16
CA GLN A 754 -40.41 -46.67 -29.89
C GLN A 754 -41.34 -45.73 -29.12
N ASN A 755 -41.13 -44.44 -29.39
CA ASN A 755 -42.11 -43.36 -29.43
C ASN A 755 -43.57 -43.81 -29.68
N THR A 756 -44.26 -44.35 -28.66
CA THR A 756 -45.71 -44.56 -28.70
C THR A 756 -46.35 -43.29 -28.19
N THR A 757 -46.80 -42.46 -29.11
CA THR A 757 -47.74 -41.39 -28.79
C THR A 757 -48.89 -41.95 -27.95
N PRO A 758 -49.23 -41.34 -26.80
CA PRO A 758 -50.37 -41.79 -26.00
C PRO A 758 -51.63 -41.75 -26.85
N ASN A 759 -52.32 -42.89 -26.97
CA ASN A 759 -53.58 -42.99 -27.72
C ASN A 759 -54.82 -42.83 -26.82
N THR A 760 -54.62 -42.80 -25.50
CA THR A 760 -55.66 -42.70 -24.49
C THR A 760 -55.22 -41.74 -23.40
N VAL A 761 -56.19 -41.09 -22.75
CA VAL A 761 -55.92 -40.33 -21.52
C VAL A 761 -55.61 -41.33 -20.41
N SER A 762 -54.49 -41.15 -19.70
CA SER A 762 -54.19 -41.89 -18.47
C SER A 762 -53.65 -40.97 -17.39
N ILE A 763 -53.95 -41.30 -16.14
CA ILE A 763 -53.46 -40.58 -14.95
C ILE A 763 -52.89 -41.59 -13.96
N ASP A 764 -51.73 -41.30 -13.41
CA ASP A 764 -51.07 -42.15 -12.41
C ASP A 764 -50.36 -41.27 -11.36
N ALA A 765 -50.25 -41.77 -10.13
CA ALA A 765 -49.61 -41.05 -9.04
C ALA A 765 -48.57 -41.94 -8.36
N PHE A 766 -47.31 -41.47 -8.28
CA PHE A 766 -46.25 -42.20 -7.61
C PHE A 766 -45.42 -41.29 -6.69
N PRO A 767 -45.17 -41.70 -5.43
CA PRO A 767 -45.79 -42.84 -4.75
C PRO A 767 -47.27 -42.57 -4.38
N ASN A 768 -48.12 -43.60 -4.40
CA ASN A 768 -49.46 -43.63 -3.78
C ASN A 768 -49.71 -45.05 -3.22
N PRO A 769 -49.61 -45.30 -1.90
CA PRO A 769 -49.60 -44.33 -0.79
C PRO A 769 -48.34 -43.45 -0.79
N PHE A 770 -48.52 -42.15 -0.54
CA PHE A 770 -47.41 -41.17 -0.61
C PHE A 770 -46.78 -40.91 0.76
N ASN A 771 -45.54 -40.39 0.76
CA ASN A 771 -44.88 -39.86 1.95
C ASN A 771 -44.40 -38.42 1.67
N ASN A 772 -45.19 -37.43 2.10
CA ASN A 772 -45.06 -35.97 1.89
C ASN A 772 -45.19 -35.44 0.46
N LEU A 773 -44.69 -36.15 -0.56
CA LEU A 773 -44.73 -35.73 -1.97
C LEU A 773 -45.19 -36.87 -2.90
N SER A 774 -46.00 -36.53 -3.90
CA SER A 774 -46.35 -37.41 -5.03
C SER A 774 -46.19 -36.70 -6.36
N LYS A 775 -45.77 -37.44 -7.39
CA LYS A 775 -45.84 -37.00 -8.78
C LYS A 775 -47.10 -37.56 -9.42
N ILE A 776 -47.95 -36.69 -9.96
CA ILE A 776 -49.13 -37.07 -10.75
C ILE A 776 -48.79 -36.90 -12.23
N ARG A 777 -48.74 -38.01 -12.96
CA ARG A 777 -48.48 -38.05 -14.40
C ARG A 777 -49.79 -38.16 -15.15
N ILE A 778 -50.01 -37.30 -16.14
CA ILE A 778 -51.14 -37.34 -17.07
C ILE A 778 -50.63 -37.47 -18.50
N ASN A 779 -51.12 -38.46 -19.22
CA ASN A 779 -50.90 -38.58 -20.66
C ASN A 779 -52.11 -38.05 -21.43
N LEU A 780 -51.89 -37.13 -22.37
CA LEU A 780 -52.93 -36.56 -23.23
C LEU A 780 -52.71 -36.94 -24.69
N PRO A 781 -53.68 -37.59 -25.37
CA PRO A 781 -53.57 -37.96 -26.78
C PRO A 781 -53.74 -36.78 -27.75
N HIS A 782 -54.32 -35.67 -27.29
CA HIS A 782 -54.48 -34.40 -28.00
C HIS A 782 -54.59 -33.24 -27.00
N PRO A 783 -54.37 -31.97 -27.40
CA PRO A 783 -54.54 -30.83 -26.50
C PRO A 783 -55.95 -30.78 -25.90
N ALA A 784 -56.07 -30.53 -24.60
CA ALA A 784 -57.33 -30.50 -23.88
C ALA A 784 -57.27 -29.57 -22.66
N ASP A 785 -58.42 -29.04 -22.25
CA ASP A 785 -58.57 -28.40 -20.94
C ASP A 785 -58.74 -29.50 -19.88
N ILE A 786 -57.90 -29.47 -18.84
CA ILE A 786 -57.89 -30.47 -17.78
C ILE A 786 -58.00 -29.80 -16.40
N THR A 787 -58.65 -30.49 -15.47
CA THR A 787 -58.66 -30.13 -14.04
C THR A 787 -58.25 -31.35 -13.24
N ILE A 788 -57.28 -31.19 -12.34
CA ILE A 788 -56.76 -32.28 -11.48
C ILE A 788 -57.13 -31.95 -10.04
N SER A 789 -57.95 -32.79 -9.43
CA SER A 789 -58.42 -32.60 -8.05
C SER A 789 -58.09 -33.83 -7.22
N ILE A 790 -57.64 -33.61 -5.99
CA ILE A 790 -57.27 -34.68 -5.06
C ILE A 790 -58.37 -34.87 -4.03
N TYR A 791 -58.68 -36.13 -3.72
CA TYR A 791 -59.73 -36.51 -2.78
C TYR A 791 -59.20 -37.47 -1.72
N ASN A 792 -59.72 -37.35 -0.50
CA ASN A 792 -59.48 -38.35 0.54
C ASN A 792 -60.35 -39.61 0.32
N LEU A 793 -60.14 -40.65 1.14
CA LEU A 793 -60.92 -41.91 1.05
C LEU A 793 -62.42 -41.74 1.39
N LEU A 794 -62.84 -40.61 1.97
CA LEU A 794 -64.24 -40.26 2.20
C LEU A 794 -64.89 -39.57 0.98
N GLY A 795 -64.11 -39.27 -0.06
CA GLY A 795 -64.56 -38.56 -1.26
C GLY A 795 -64.62 -37.03 -1.09
N GLU A 796 -64.02 -36.49 -0.03
CA GLU A 796 -63.92 -35.04 0.18
C GLU A 796 -62.76 -34.49 -0.66
N LYS A 797 -62.98 -33.40 -1.39
CA LYS A 797 -61.93 -32.72 -2.17
C LYS A 797 -60.95 -32.05 -1.21
N ILE A 798 -59.70 -32.46 -1.29
CA ILE A 798 -58.59 -31.97 -0.46
C ILE A 798 -57.82 -30.87 -1.18
N ASP A 799 -57.63 -30.99 -2.49
CA ASP A 799 -56.84 -30.03 -3.26
C ASP A 799 -57.23 -29.97 -4.76
N GLU A 800 -56.79 -28.92 -5.46
CA GLU A 800 -56.83 -28.79 -6.91
C GLU A 800 -55.44 -28.38 -7.42
N LEU A 801 -54.73 -29.32 -8.05
CA LEU A 801 -53.35 -29.13 -8.47
C LEU A 801 -53.22 -28.26 -9.72
N PHE A 802 -54.21 -28.34 -10.61
CA PHE A 802 -54.16 -27.64 -11.89
C PHE A 802 -55.55 -27.55 -12.49
N SER A 803 -55.83 -26.41 -13.14
CA SER A 803 -57.01 -26.21 -13.98
C SER A 803 -56.63 -25.32 -15.16
N GLY A 804 -56.64 -25.85 -16.38
CA GLY A 804 -56.24 -25.11 -17.57
C GLY A 804 -55.97 -26.00 -18.78
N ARG A 805 -55.53 -25.36 -19.87
CA ARG A 805 -55.23 -26.04 -21.14
C ARG A 805 -53.83 -26.67 -21.11
N LYS A 806 -53.72 -27.92 -21.57
CA LYS A 806 -52.43 -28.59 -21.81
C LYS A 806 -52.39 -29.19 -23.22
N ASP A 807 -51.20 -29.20 -23.80
CA ASP A 807 -50.96 -29.77 -25.13
C ASP A 807 -50.87 -31.30 -25.10
N ARG A 808 -50.80 -31.93 -26.27
CA ARG A 808 -50.62 -33.38 -26.41
C ARG A 808 -49.28 -33.81 -25.77
N GLY A 809 -49.27 -34.89 -24.99
CA GLY A 809 -48.04 -35.43 -24.38
C GLY A 809 -48.23 -35.90 -22.94
N SER A 810 -47.13 -36.31 -22.31
CA SER A 810 -47.08 -36.62 -20.88
C SER A 810 -46.77 -35.35 -20.09
N HIS A 811 -47.58 -35.06 -19.08
CA HIS A 811 -47.44 -33.92 -18.17
C HIS A 811 -47.28 -34.44 -16.75
N ILE A 812 -46.38 -33.84 -15.98
CA ILE A 812 -46.17 -34.21 -14.58
C ILE A 812 -46.50 -33.01 -13.70
N PHE A 813 -47.30 -33.24 -12.66
CA PHE A 813 -47.66 -32.28 -11.64
C PHE A 813 -47.13 -32.78 -10.30
N LEU A 814 -46.54 -31.87 -9.52
CA LEU A 814 -46.10 -32.17 -8.16
C LEU A 814 -47.23 -31.86 -7.19
N TRP A 815 -47.58 -32.83 -6.35
CA TRP A 815 -48.47 -32.63 -5.22
C TRP A 815 -47.67 -32.62 -3.93
N ASP A 816 -47.56 -31.45 -3.30
CA ASP A 816 -47.01 -31.29 -1.95
C ASP A 816 -48.14 -31.48 -0.93
N ALA A 817 -48.07 -32.60 -0.23
CA ALA A 817 -49.03 -33.01 0.77
C ALA A 817 -48.38 -33.10 2.16
N SER A 818 -47.30 -32.33 2.39
CA SER A 818 -46.57 -32.25 3.66
C SER A 818 -47.46 -31.95 4.89
N ASN A 819 -48.59 -31.28 4.69
CA ASN A 819 -49.56 -30.95 5.73
C ASN A 819 -50.71 -31.98 5.89
N LEU A 820 -50.63 -33.11 5.19
CA LEU A 820 -51.65 -34.17 5.17
C LEU A 820 -51.07 -35.50 5.67
N SER A 821 -51.94 -36.36 6.19
CA SER A 821 -51.55 -37.68 6.67
C SER A 821 -51.02 -38.56 5.54
N THR A 822 -49.90 -39.26 5.76
CA THR A 822 -49.41 -40.35 4.88
C THR A 822 -50.54 -41.35 4.61
N GLY A 823 -50.84 -41.65 3.35
CA GLY A 823 -51.95 -42.56 3.01
C GLY A 823 -52.28 -42.63 1.53
N ILE A 824 -53.37 -43.34 1.21
CA ILE A 824 -53.91 -43.45 -0.15
C ILE A 824 -54.87 -42.30 -0.41
N TYR A 825 -54.67 -41.60 -1.52
CA TYR A 825 -55.55 -40.54 -2.01
C TYR A 825 -56.02 -40.84 -3.43
N LEU A 826 -57.18 -40.32 -3.79
CA LEU A 826 -57.82 -40.51 -5.10
C LEU A 826 -57.64 -39.24 -5.95
N TYR A 827 -57.52 -39.42 -7.26
CA TYR A 827 -57.22 -38.36 -8.23
C TYR A 827 -58.03 -38.52 -9.53
#